data_AF-A0A2D8M1I4-F1
#
_entry.id   AF-A0A2D8M1I4-F1
#
_cell.length_a   1.000
_cell.length_b   1.000
_cell.length_c   1.000
_cell.angle_alpha   90.00
_cell.angle_beta   90.00
_cell.angle_gamma   90.00
#
_symmetry.space_group_name_H-M   'P 1'
#
loop_
_entity.id
_entity.type
_entity.pdbx_description
1 polymer ?
#
loop_
_entity_poly.entity_id
_entity_poly.type
_entity_poly.pdbx_seq_one_letter_code
_entity_poly.pdbx_strand_id
1 'polypeptide(L)'
;MCETQNTRLETLDVKKKIFMIWVMQLTSKFRRALKSGALAASLALLATSASTTSLAQSSVANRPLPAISGQSQIQKGLQAIEQNRWSYGESVLTGALGTLPSDAFYWLKYTKSYGDIEFSRVSRFIMSHSDWPSMHLMKKEAERVMPASFTTRQVTDWFDRFSPETHDGTMRYIDALITQNRMSDARRVIKDWWHDKLVSADTQKEFYAKYSNYLTQEDHRIRLDRLLFADYTTTGRNLASTMGADYAALADARIALATRTGNVNALIARVPSSLQNDAGLLYERLKWRRQHDLRSGAEEILAQQPDISKISNPNEWWRERHIIIREYLDEKNYGRAYQLAAANGQEEGIGLADGEFLAGWIAMNFLNKPDVAFNHFVRLYEGVVTPVSKSRGAYWAGVAAQRVNRSDVSNQWYRAAAYRQPSFYGMLAQKELDRGGAGYAGTPDPVITENIWNKWTGDERIRMAIMFYNSGFPLEARSFFLRAASDDNLTEADYAAIINIAERIGDRKSAVKVYKNAAYGGQVISSHGYPIESFNQISGLPPSAVLSIIRQESEFDPEIVSHAGARGYMQLMPETARRTARSLGVSHENSWLTSRKPHNVQLGSSYLRSMLERYDYVLPMAAAAYNAGPGNVDKWLNRYGDPRKGEIDILDWMELIPYGETRNYAQRVVEGYEEYERLFSGANGSRSASGEVRIRTLLP
;
A
#
# COMPACT_ATOMS: atom_id res chain seq x y z
N MET A 1 -0.33 -34.00 -26.47
CA MET A 1 -0.35 -32.97 -25.40
C MET A 1 -1.58 -33.15 -24.50
N CYS A 2 -1.84 -34.35 -23.96
CA CYS A 2 -3.06 -34.61 -23.16
C CYS A 2 -2.91 -35.64 -22.02
N GLU A 3 -1.70 -36.00 -21.60
CA GLU A 3 -1.50 -37.01 -20.53
C GLU A 3 -0.80 -36.49 -19.26
N THR A 4 -0.39 -35.22 -19.21
CA THR A 4 0.35 -34.66 -18.06
C THR A 4 -0.48 -33.82 -17.08
N GLN A 5 -1.79 -33.66 -17.30
CA GLN A 5 -2.68 -32.91 -16.38
C GLN A 5 -3.44 -33.79 -15.36
N ASN A 6 -3.68 -35.07 -15.63
CA ASN A 6 -4.47 -35.93 -14.73
C ASN A 6 -3.71 -36.37 -13.46
N THR A 7 -2.39 -36.52 -13.51
CA THR A 7 -1.57 -36.93 -12.36
C THR A 7 -1.37 -35.84 -11.30
N ARG A 8 -1.60 -34.56 -11.63
CA ARG A 8 -1.52 -33.44 -10.68
C ARG A 8 -2.78 -33.24 -9.84
N LEU A 9 -3.94 -33.71 -10.31
CA LEU A 9 -5.21 -33.61 -9.58
C LEU A 9 -5.36 -34.74 -8.55
N GLU A 10 -4.90 -35.96 -8.86
CA GLU A 10 -4.96 -37.10 -7.92
C GLU A 10 -3.97 -36.97 -6.74
N THR A 11 -2.83 -36.31 -6.94
CA THR A 11 -1.83 -36.09 -5.89
C THR A 11 -2.22 -34.99 -4.88
N LEU A 12 -3.14 -34.09 -5.25
CA LEU A 12 -3.67 -33.06 -4.34
C LEU A 12 -4.73 -33.63 -3.36
N ASP A 13 -5.53 -34.59 -3.81
CA ASP A 13 -6.63 -35.16 -3.02
C ASP A 13 -6.12 -36.14 -1.93
N VAL A 14 -5.04 -36.87 -2.22
CA VAL A 14 -4.36 -37.75 -1.25
C VAL A 14 -3.71 -36.96 -0.10
N LYS A 15 -3.12 -35.79 -0.39
CA LYS A 15 -2.51 -34.93 0.65
C LYS A 15 -3.56 -34.30 1.59
N LYS A 16 -4.74 -33.95 1.06
CA LYS A 16 -5.88 -33.46 1.88
C LYS A 16 -6.43 -34.55 2.82
N LYS A 17 -6.55 -35.80 2.35
CA LYS A 17 -6.97 -36.94 3.20
C LYS A 17 -5.97 -37.25 4.31
N ILE A 18 -4.66 -37.22 4.03
CA ILE A 18 -3.63 -37.46 5.05
C ILE A 18 -3.63 -36.36 6.12
N PHE A 19 -3.80 -35.09 5.74
CA PHE A 19 -3.92 -33.97 6.67
C PHE A 19 -5.14 -34.11 7.59
N MET A 20 -6.29 -34.55 7.06
CA MET A 20 -7.51 -34.73 7.85
C MET A 20 -7.41 -35.87 8.87
N ILE A 21 -6.72 -36.97 8.52
CA ILE A 21 -6.44 -38.08 9.44
C ILE A 21 -5.49 -37.64 10.56
N TRP A 22 -4.50 -36.79 10.25
CA TRP A 22 -3.57 -36.26 11.25
C TRP A 22 -4.26 -35.33 12.26
N VAL A 23 -5.18 -34.48 11.80
CA VAL A 23 -6.02 -33.60 12.66
C VAL A 23 -6.98 -34.42 13.54
N MET A 24 -7.57 -35.51 13.03
CA MET A 24 -8.43 -36.40 13.82
C MET A 24 -7.64 -37.18 14.91
N GLN A 25 -6.39 -37.52 14.67
CA GLN A 25 -5.55 -38.18 15.68
C GLN A 25 -5.10 -37.23 16.80
N LEU A 26 -4.83 -35.95 16.48
CA LEU A 26 -4.50 -34.91 17.46
C LEU A 26 -5.69 -34.57 18.39
N THR A 27 -6.90 -34.52 17.84
CA THR A 27 -8.12 -34.24 18.62
C THR A 27 -8.48 -35.37 19.59
N SER A 28 -8.14 -36.63 19.28
CA SER A 28 -8.38 -37.76 20.19
C SER A 28 -7.39 -37.82 21.37
N LYS A 29 -6.12 -37.41 21.16
CA LYS A 29 -5.12 -37.28 22.24
C LYS A 29 -5.46 -36.12 23.19
N PHE A 30 -5.97 -35.01 22.67
CA PHE A 30 -6.42 -33.88 23.47
C PHE A 30 -7.61 -34.22 24.37
N ARG A 31 -8.56 -35.04 23.88
CA ARG A 31 -9.73 -35.48 24.68
C ARG A 31 -9.37 -36.45 25.82
N ARG A 32 -8.24 -37.17 25.75
CA ARG A 32 -7.78 -38.03 26.86
C ARG A 32 -7.08 -37.24 27.97
N ALA A 33 -6.41 -36.14 27.65
CA ALA A 33 -5.77 -35.26 28.65
C ALA A 33 -6.78 -34.51 29.54
N LEU A 34 -8.00 -34.27 29.03
CA LEU A 34 -9.06 -33.55 29.76
C LEU A 34 -9.80 -34.39 30.83
N LYS A 35 -9.51 -35.70 30.96
CA LYS A 35 -10.20 -36.58 31.93
C LYS A 35 -9.44 -36.84 33.23
N SER A 36 -8.18 -36.41 33.35
CA SER A 36 -7.40 -36.51 34.60
C SER A 36 -7.27 -35.12 35.21
N GLY A 37 -7.93 -34.86 36.34
CA GLY A 37 -8.00 -33.58 37.04
C GLY A 37 -6.66 -33.04 37.58
N ALA A 38 -5.68 -32.82 36.71
CA ALA A 38 -4.36 -32.28 37.01
C ALA A 38 -4.18 -30.82 36.52
N LEU A 39 -5.28 -30.10 36.24
CA LEU A 39 -5.20 -28.74 35.67
C LEU A 39 -4.93 -27.63 36.71
N ALA A 40 -5.22 -27.84 37.99
CA ALA A 40 -5.14 -26.78 39.00
C ALA A 40 -3.70 -26.42 39.42
N ALA A 41 -2.77 -27.37 39.39
CA ALA A 41 -1.36 -27.12 39.74
C ALA A 41 -0.52 -26.58 38.57
N SER A 42 -0.91 -26.87 37.32
CA SER A 42 -0.21 -26.40 36.12
C SER A 42 -0.47 -24.92 35.82
N LEU A 43 -1.62 -24.38 36.22
CA LEU A 43 -1.99 -22.97 36.01
C LEU A 43 -1.14 -21.99 36.84
N ALA A 44 -0.69 -22.39 38.04
CA ALA A 44 0.18 -21.56 38.88
C ALA A 44 1.66 -21.56 38.42
N LEU A 45 2.15 -22.67 37.87
CA LEU A 45 3.47 -22.74 37.23
C LEU A 45 3.50 -22.09 35.84
N LEU A 46 2.38 -22.09 35.09
CA LEU A 46 2.25 -21.36 33.82
C LEU A 46 2.22 -19.84 34.03
N ALA A 47 1.58 -19.35 35.10
CA ALA A 47 1.55 -17.91 35.41
C ALA A 47 2.93 -17.36 35.85
N THR A 48 3.72 -18.13 36.60
CA THR A 48 5.07 -17.74 37.04
C THR A 48 6.12 -17.88 35.93
N SER A 49 6.00 -18.89 35.06
CA SER A 49 6.86 -19.02 33.88
C SER A 49 6.56 -17.97 32.80
N ALA A 50 5.28 -17.61 32.57
CA ALA A 50 4.89 -16.52 31.67
C ALA A 50 5.39 -15.14 32.15
N SER A 51 5.37 -14.90 33.47
CA SER A 51 5.85 -13.64 34.07
C SER A 51 7.37 -13.47 33.97
N THR A 52 8.13 -14.55 34.15
CA THR A 52 9.60 -14.55 34.03
C THR A 52 10.08 -14.54 32.57
N THR A 53 9.36 -15.22 31.66
CA THR A 53 9.61 -15.08 30.21
C THR A 53 9.28 -13.68 29.71
N SER A 54 8.16 -13.07 30.11
CA SER A 54 7.81 -11.68 29.78
C SER A 54 8.90 -10.67 30.17
N LEU A 55 9.46 -10.78 31.38
CA LEU A 55 10.52 -9.88 31.86
C LEU A 55 11.86 -10.11 31.14
N ALA A 56 12.25 -11.37 30.89
CA ALA A 56 13.44 -11.68 30.11
C ALA A 56 13.30 -11.29 28.62
N GLN A 57 12.10 -11.36 28.06
CA GLN A 57 11.79 -11.01 26.66
C GLN A 57 11.77 -9.49 26.44
N SER A 58 11.24 -8.72 27.40
CA SER A 58 11.40 -7.25 27.40
C SER A 58 12.86 -6.81 27.49
N SER A 59 13.77 -7.67 27.97
CA SER A 59 15.20 -7.31 28.10
C SER A 59 15.95 -7.37 26.76
N VAL A 60 15.56 -8.23 25.82
CA VAL A 60 16.29 -8.42 24.55
C VAL A 60 16.09 -7.24 23.61
N ALA A 61 14.83 -6.83 23.39
CA ALA A 61 14.50 -5.68 22.54
C ALA A 61 15.07 -4.34 23.08
N ASN A 62 15.41 -4.29 24.37
CA ASN A 62 16.00 -3.12 25.02
C ASN A 62 17.55 -3.13 25.05
N ARG A 63 18.22 -4.19 24.55
CA ARG A 63 19.70 -4.27 24.53
C ARG A 63 20.32 -3.17 23.65
N PRO A 64 21.48 -2.59 23.98
CA PRO A 64 22.10 -1.54 23.16
C PRO A 64 22.23 -1.92 21.67
N LEU A 65 21.98 -0.97 20.77
CA LEU A 65 22.26 -1.15 19.35
C LEU A 65 23.77 -1.14 19.10
N PRO A 66 24.28 -1.85 18.07
CA PRO A 66 25.70 -1.84 17.74
C PRO A 66 26.21 -0.42 17.48
N ALA A 67 27.32 -0.06 18.12
CA ALA A 67 27.97 1.22 17.88
C ALA A 67 28.59 1.26 16.47
N ILE A 68 28.43 2.38 15.78
CA ILE A 68 29.13 2.66 14.53
C ILE A 68 30.37 3.50 14.84
N SER A 69 31.55 2.89 14.71
CA SER A 69 32.83 3.56 14.94
C SER A 69 33.02 4.72 13.95
N GLY A 70 33.50 5.86 14.45
CA GLY A 70 33.83 7.00 13.59
C GLY A 70 32.63 7.82 13.10
N GLN A 71 31.45 7.73 13.75
CA GLN A 71 30.21 8.40 13.35
C GLN A 71 30.37 9.88 12.97
N SER A 72 31.15 10.67 13.70
CA SER A 72 31.38 12.10 13.38
C SER A 72 32.13 12.30 12.06
N GLN A 73 33.11 11.43 11.75
CA GLN A 73 33.83 11.48 10.48
C GLN A 73 32.95 11.02 9.32
N ILE A 74 32.15 9.97 9.55
CA ILE A 74 31.16 9.49 8.59
C ILE A 74 30.19 10.62 8.22
N GLN A 75 29.62 11.29 9.22
CA GLN A 75 28.74 12.43 9.01
C GLN A 75 29.41 13.54 8.18
N LYS A 76 30.65 13.91 8.49
CA LYS A 76 31.41 14.91 7.72
C LYS A 76 31.62 14.48 6.26
N GLY A 77 31.96 13.22 6.04
CA GLY A 77 32.16 12.65 4.70
C GLY A 77 30.87 12.68 3.87
N LEU A 78 29.75 12.25 4.46
CA LEU A 78 28.44 12.25 3.79
C LEU A 78 27.92 13.67 3.52
N GLN A 79 28.06 14.60 4.47
CA GLN A 79 27.71 16.02 4.27
C GLN A 79 28.55 16.67 3.17
N ALA A 80 29.83 16.30 3.06
CA ALA A 80 30.65 16.79 1.96
C ALA A 80 30.14 16.30 0.60
N ILE A 81 29.68 15.05 0.49
CA ILE A 81 29.04 14.52 -0.73
C ILE A 81 27.78 15.31 -1.08
N GLU A 82 26.91 15.58 -0.10
CA GLU A 82 25.69 16.39 -0.30
C GLU A 82 26.02 17.81 -0.80
N GLN A 83 27.15 18.37 -0.36
CA GLN A 83 27.69 19.65 -0.81
C GLN A 83 28.52 19.56 -2.10
N ASN A 84 28.42 18.46 -2.85
CA ASN A 84 29.18 18.18 -4.08
C ASN A 84 30.72 18.12 -3.92
N ARG A 85 31.25 17.97 -2.70
CA ARG A 85 32.68 17.82 -2.40
C ARG A 85 33.07 16.35 -2.31
N TRP A 86 32.89 15.62 -3.41
CA TRP A 86 33.00 14.16 -3.45
C TRP A 86 34.41 13.62 -3.18
N SER A 87 35.48 14.24 -3.68
CA SER A 87 36.85 13.77 -3.42
C SER A 87 37.21 13.82 -1.93
N TYR A 88 36.70 14.84 -1.23
CA TYR A 88 36.83 14.90 0.24
C TYR A 88 36.00 13.81 0.90
N GLY A 89 34.74 13.63 0.48
CA GLY A 89 33.88 12.55 0.94
C GLY A 89 34.51 11.16 0.77
N GLU A 90 35.10 10.89 -0.41
CA GLU A 90 35.86 9.67 -0.71
C GLU A 90 37.01 9.50 0.27
N SER A 91 37.89 10.51 0.38
CA SER A 91 39.05 10.44 1.27
C SER A 91 38.71 10.12 2.73
N VAL A 92 37.55 10.60 3.21
CA VAL A 92 37.08 10.38 4.58
C VAL A 92 36.43 8.99 4.70
N LEU A 93 35.51 8.64 3.81
CA LEU A 93 34.66 7.45 3.94
C LEU A 93 35.36 6.16 3.51
N THR A 94 36.28 6.21 2.54
CA THR A 94 37.04 5.03 2.08
C THR A 94 38.38 4.88 2.79
N GLY A 95 38.64 5.70 3.81
CA GLY A 95 39.86 5.65 4.62
C GLY A 95 39.82 4.57 5.71
N ALA A 96 40.38 4.87 6.89
CA ALA A 96 40.51 3.91 7.99
C ALA A 96 39.21 3.63 8.79
N LEU A 97 38.04 3.99 8.25
CA LEU A 97 36.74 3.88 8.95
C LEU A 97 36.07 2.50 8.82
N GLY A 98 36.68 1.56 8.07
CA GLY A 98 36.15 0.22 7.84
C GLY A 98 35.36 0.09 6.53
N THR A 99 34.77 -1.08 6.31
CA THR A 99 34.07 -1.41 5.05
C THR A 99 32.75 -0.66 4.89
N LEU A 100 31.92 -0.60 5.95
CA LEU A 100 30.58 -0.02 5.87
C LEU A 100 30.56 1.45 5.36
N PRO A 101 31.40 2.39 5.85
CA PRO A 101 31.44 3.75 5.30
C PRO A 101 31.96 3.81 3.85
N SER A 102 32.89 2.93 3.51
CA SER A 102 33.38 2.79 2.12
C SER A 102 32.26 2.32 1.19
N ASP A 103 31.49 1.31 1.60
CA ASP A 103 30.39 0.80 0.79
C ASP A 103 29.24 1.81 0.67
N ALA A 104 29.01 2.65 1.70
CA ALA A 104 28.09 3.78 1.59
C ALA A 104 28.54 4.80 0.54
N PHE A 105 29.83 5.12 0.48
CA PHE A 105 30.39 5.99 -0.56
C PHE A 105 30.15 5.41 -1.96
N TYR A 106 30.49 4.14 -2.18
CA TYR A 106 30.33 3.51 -3.50
C TYR A 106 28.87 3.34 -3.90
N TRP A 107 27.99 2.98 -2.96
CA TRP A 107 26.55 2.95 -3.21
C TRP A 107 26.01 4.32 -3.63
N LEU A 108 26.40 5.40 -2.94
CA LEU A 108 26.06 6.77 -3.34
C LEU A 108 26.64 7.14 -4.71
N LYS A 109 27.91 6.80 -4.97
CA LYS A 109 28.59 7.09 -6.24
C LYS A 109 27.86 6.44 -7.42
N TYR A 110 27.49 5.17 -7.31
CA TYR A 110 26.82 4.43 -8.39
C TYR A 110 25.35 4.82 -8.55
N THR A 111 24.62 5.06 -7.45
CA THR A 111 23.20 5.45 -7.52
C THR A 111 22.99 6.90 -7.98
N LYS A 112 23.99 7.78 -7.78
CA LYS A 112 23.99 9.17 -8.25
C LYS A 112 24.79 9.40 -9.53
N SER A 113 25.30 8.33 -10.16
CA SER A 113 26.11 8.39 -11.40
C SER A 113 27.24 9.42 -11.36
N TYR A 114 28.00 9.44 -10.25
CA TYR A 114 29.01 10.47 -10.02
C TYR A 114 30.42 10.06 -10.48
N GLY A 115 31.06 10.95 -11.25
CA GLY A 115 32.46 10.85 -11.66
C GLY A 115 32.75 9.68 -12.61
N ASP A 116 34.03 9.35 -12.76
CA ASP A 116 34.46 8.22 -13.58
C ASP A 116 34.17 6.91 -12.84
N ILE A 117 33.44 6.02 -13.53
CA ILE A 117 32.98 4.72 -13.03
C ILE A 117 33.40 3.65 -14.03
N GLU A 118 34.21 2.71 -13.54
CA GLU A 118 34.62 1.54 -14.30
C GLU A 118 33.57 0.43 -14.18
N PHE A 119 33.21 -0.21 -15.30
CA PHE A 119 32.26 -1.33 -15.31
C PHE A 119 32.65 -2.42 -14.31
N SER A 120 33.94 -2.75 -14.23
CA SER A 120 34.45 -3.79 -13.33
C SER A 120 34.29 -3.45 -11.84
N ARG A 121 34.14 -2.17 -11.49
CA ARG A 121 33.93 -1.71 -10.11
C ARG A 121 32.46 -1.79 -9.73
N VAL A 122 31.59 -1.22 -10.55
CA VAL A 122 30.14 -1.23 -10.30
C VAL A 122 29.56 -2.64 -10.41
N SER A 123 29.99 -3.46 -11.37
CA SER A 123 29.54 -4.86 -11.50
C SER A 123 29.91 -5.71 -10.29
N ARG A 124 31.15 -5.60 -9.79
CA ARG A 124 31.58 -6.31 -8.58
C ARG A 124 30.78 -5.88 -7.36
N PHE A 125 30.51 -4.59 -7.21
CA PHE A 125 29.72 -4.05 -6.12
C PHE A 125 28.26 -4.56 -6.16
N ILE A 126 27.65 -4.57 -7.35
CA ILE A 126 26.31 -5.15 -7.56
C ILE A 126 26.29 -6.64 -7.17
N MET A 127 27.32 -7.40 -7.53
CA MET A 127 27.41 -8.82 -7.20
C MET A 127 27.61 -9.07 -5.70
N SER A 128 28.40 -8.25 -5.02
CA SER A 128 28.64 -8.40 -3.56
C SER A 128 27.47 -7.90 -2.71
N HIS A 129 26.67 -6.98 -3.24
CA HIS A 129 25.57 -6.32 -2.52
C HIS A 129 24.23 -6.46 -3.27
N SER A 130 23.97 -7.65 -3.81
CA SER A 130 22.80 -7.91 -4.68
C SER A 130 21.45 -7.70 -3.98
N ASP A 131 21.45 -7.66 -2.65
CA ASP A 131 20.30 -7.46 -1.78
C ASP A 131 20.18 -6.03 -1.24
N TRP A 132 20.95 -5.07 -1.76
CA TRP A 132 20.89 -3.66 -1.35
C TRP A 132 19.80 -2.87 -2.10
N PRO A 133 19.32 -1.75 -1.53
CA PRO A 133 18.34 -0.88 -2.19
C PRO A 133 18.91 -0.22 -3.45
N SER A 134 18.02 0.31 -4.28
CA SER A 134 18.37 1.06 -5.49
C SER A 134 19.15 0.27 -6.55
N MET A 135 19.02 -1.07 -6.54
CA MET A 135 19.68 -1.96 -7.49
C MET A 135 19.41 -1.59 -8.95
N HIS A 136 18.20 -1.16 -9.28
CA HIS A 136 17.87 -0.71 -10.64
C HIS A 136 18.71 0.49 -11.10
N LEU A 137 19.05 1.44 -10.21
CA LEU A 137 19.92 2.58 -10.53
C LEU A 137 21.35 2.12 -10.77
N MET A 138 21.87 1.26 -9.90
CA MET A 138 23.22 0.72 -10.07
C MET A 138 23.36 -0.12 -11.34
N LYS A 139 22.33 -0.90 -11.71
CA LYS A 139 22.30 -1.63 -12.98
C LYS A 139 22.25 -0.69 -14.19
N LYS A 140 21.46 0.39 -14.16
CA LYS A 140 21.50 1.44 -15.20
C LYS A 140 22.89 2.02 -15.35
N GLU A 141 23.57 2.29 -14.23
CA GLU A 141 24.93 2.79 -14.24
C GLU A 141 25.91 1.78 -14.83
N ALA A 142 25.81 0.51 -14.46
CA ALA A 142 26.61 -0.56 -15.05
C ALA A 142 26.38 -0.69 -16.57
N GLU A 143 25.14 -0.56 -17.04
CA GLU A 143 24.82 -0.55 -18.48
C GLU A 143 25.46 0.64 -19.20
N ARG A 144 25.39 1.84 -18.59
CA ARG A 144 25.98 3.07 -19.14
C ARG A 144 27.48 2.95 -19.37
N VAL A 145 28.19 2.32 -18.44
CA VAL A 145 29.66 2.18 -18.51
C VAL A 145 30.10 0.83 -19.10
N MET A 146 29.17 0.00 -19.58
CA MET A 146 29.49 -1.33 -20.12
C MET A 146 30.37 -1.20 -21.37
N PRO A 147 31.61 -1.73 -21.39
CA PRO A 147 32.56 -1.47 -22.46
C PRO A 147 32.05 -1.96 -23.81
N ALA A 148 32.11 -1.14 -24.85
CA ALA A 148 31.71 -1.53 -26.21
C ALA A 148 32.48 -2.75 -26.74
N SER A 149 33.69 -3.01 -26.22
CA SER A 149 34.54 -4.14 -26.56
C SER A 149 34.11 -5.48 -25.98
N PHE A 150 33.08 -5.53 -25.12
CA PHE A 150 32.60 -6.81 -24.59
C PHE A 150 32.08 -7.72 -25.70
N THR A 151 32.51 -8.97 -25.65
CA THR A 151 31.99 -10.05 -26.50
C THR A 151 30.51 -10.30 -26.22
N THR A 152 29.81 -10.90 -27.19
CA THR A 152 28.40 -11.27 -27.02
C THR A 152 28.18 -12.17 -25.80
N ARG A 153 29.12 -13.09 -25.52
CA ARG A 153 29.09 -13.92 -24.31
C ARG A 153 29.14 -13.11 -23.02
N GLN A 154 30.05 -12.14 -22.92
CA GLN A 154 30.15 -11.27 -21.74
C GLN A 154 28.88 -10.43 -21.52
N VAL A 155 28.27 -9.96 -22.62
CA VAL A 155 26.98 -9.25 -22.58
C VAL A 155 25.88 -10.16 -22.02
N THR A 156 25.74 -11.39 -22.54
CA THR A 156 24.71 -12.32 -22.03
C THR A 156 24.99 -12.78 -20.61
N ASP A 157 26.25 -13.05 -20.24
CA ASP A 157 26.63 -13.47 -18.88
C ASP A 157 26.22 -12.44 -17.81
N TRP A 158 26.21 -11.16 -18.19
CA TRP A 158 25.70 -10.06 -17.37
C TRP A 158 24.17 -10.02 -17.36
N PHE A 159 23.54 -9.89 -18.53
CA PHE A 159 22.10 -9.64 -18.62
C PHE A 159 21.22 -10.85 -18.28
N ASP A 160 21.75 -12.08 -18.38
CA ASP A 160 21.08 -13.28 -17.89
C ASP A 160 20.96 -13.29 -16.35
N ARG A 161 21.89 -12.62 -15.66
CA ARG A 161 21.85 -12.43 -14.20
C ARG A 161 21.11 -11.16 -13.80
N PHE A 162 21.30 -10.10 -14.55
CA PHE A 162 20.78 -8.77 -14.25
C PHE A 162 20.04 -8.24 -15.46
N SER A 163 18.72 -8.48 -15.52
CA SER A 163 17.88 -8.02 -16.63
C SER A 163 18.08 -6.52 -16.91
N PRO A 164 18.08 -6.12 -18.20
CA PRO A 164 18.39 -4.76 -18.61
C PRO A 164 17.38 -3.73 -18.09
N GLU A 165 17.90 -2.57 -17.70
CA GLU A 165 17.16 -1.42 -17.17
C GLU A 165 17.05 -0.27 -18.17
N THR A 166 17.93 -0.22 -19.18
CA THR A 166 17.98 0.83 -20.21
C THR A 166 17.56 0.31 -21.59
N HIS A 167 17.20 1.22 -22.49
CA HIS A 167 16.92 0.90 -23.89
C HIS A 167 18.14 0.29 -24.56
N ASP A 168 19.29 0.97 -24.47
CA ASP A 168 20.54 0.53 -25.09
C ASP A 168 21.02 -0.82 -24.54
N GLY A 169 20.95 -1.02 -23.22
CA GLY A 169 21.23 -2.30 -22.58
C GLY A 169 20.31 -3.41 -23.08
N THR A 170 19.01 -3.11 -23.26
CA THR A 170 18.05 -4.07 -23.83
C THR A 170 18.40 -4.43 -25.28
N MET A 171 18.68 -3.44 -26.13
CA MET A 171 19.05 -3.70 -27.52
C MET A 171 20.32 -4.54 -27.61
N ARG A 172 21.34 -4.19 -26.81
CA ARG A 172 22.61 -4.90 -26.74
C ARG A 172 22.42 -6.35 -26.29
N TYR A 173 21.54 -6.60 -25.32
CA TYR A 173 21.22 -7.95 -24.87
C TYR A 173 20.53 -8.77 -25.96
N ILE A 174 19.52 -8.20 -26.63
CA ILE A 174 18.83 -8.86 -27.74
C ILE A 174 19.81 -9.24 -28.86
N ASP A 175 20.68 -8.33 -29.27
CA ASP A 175 21.70 -8.60 -30.30
C ASP A 175 22.64 -9.74 -29.91
N ALA A 176 23.09 -9.75 -28.66
CA ALA A 176 23.97 -10.78 -28.14
C ALA A 176 23.27 -12.15 -28.07
N LEU A 177 21.97 -12.19 -27.73
CA LEU A 177 21.15 -13.40 -27.75
C LEU A 177 20.97 -13.95 -29.17
N ILE A 178 20.63 -13.08 -30.14
CA ILE A 178 20.47 -13.46 -31.54
C ILE A 178 21.78 -14.02 -32.10
N THR A 179 22.90 -13.34 -31.86
CA THR A 179 24.23 -13.77 -32.32
C THR A 179 24.63 -15.14 -31.74
N GLN A 180 24.14 -15.47 -30.55
CA GLN A 180 24.38 -16.76 -29.89
C GLN A 180 23.30 -17.80 -30.19
N ASN A 181 22.41 -17.58 -31.17
CA ASN A 181 21.30 -18.47 -31.53
C ASN A 181 20.29 -18.74 -30.40
N ARG A 182 20.20 -17.85 -29.39
CA ARG A 182 19.24 -17.95 -28.27
C ARG A 182 17.91 -17.28 -28.62
N MET A 183 17.28 -17.71 -29.71
CA MET A 183 16.12 -17.03 -30.30
C MET A 183 14.88 -16.99 -29.42
N SER A 184 14.66 -18.00 -28.58
CA SER A 184 13.54 -18.01 -27.62
C SER A 184 13.67 -16.89 -26.59
N ASP A 185 14.87 -16.67 -26.07
CA ASP A 185 15.15 -15.61 -25.10
C ASP A 185 15.05 -14.23 -25.76
N ALA A 186 15.63 -14.08 -26.96
CA ALA A 186 15.57 -12.82 -27.70
C ALA A 186 14.11 -12.39 -27.94
N ARG A 187 13.25 -13.32 -28.40
CA ARG A 187 11.83 -13.03 -28.64
C ARG A 187 11.09 -12.63 -27.36
N ARG A 188 11.40 -13.26 -26.22
CA ARG A 188 10.81 -12.89 -24.93
C ARG A 188 11.17 -11.45 -24.56
N VAL A 189 12.46 -11.12 -24.58
CA VAL A 189 12.94 -9.76 -24.24
C VAL A 189 12.39 -8.71 -25.21
N ILE A 190 12.29 -9.03 -26.51
CA ILE A 190 11.70 -8.14 -27.52
C ILE A 190 10.24 -7.83 -27.18
N LYS A 191 9.43 -8.85 -26.88
CA LYS A 191 8.01 -8.70 -26.54
C LYS A 191 7.83 -7.93 -25.26
N ASP A 192 8.57 -8.27 -24.20
CA ASP A 192 8.49 -7.59 -22.90
C ASP A 192 8.79 -6.09 -23.05
N TRP A 193 9.87 -5.75 -23.77
CA TRP A 193 10.19 -4.34 -24.05
C TRP A 193 9.08 -3.65 -24.86
N TRP A 194 8.59 -4.32 -25.89
CA TRP A 194 7.56 -3.76 -26.78
C TRP A 194 6.24 -3.52 -26.07
N HIS A 195 5.81 -4.40 -25.18
CA HIS A 195 4.54 -4.23 -24.47
C HIS A 195 4.60 -3.14 -23.39
N ASP A 196 5.69 -3.08 -22.62
CA ASP A 196 5.67 -2.35 -21.34
C ASP A 196 6.28 -0.95 -21.41
N LYS A 197 7.28 -0.75 -22.28
CA LYS A 197 8.12 0.46 -22.22
C LYS A 197 7.44 1.67 -22.85
N LEU A 198 7.29 2.71 -22.03
CA LEU A 198 6.84 4.04 -22.43
C LEU A 198 8.06 4.88 -22.84
N VAL A 199 8.25 5.04 -24.15
CA VAL A 199 9.40 5.72 -24.75
C VAL A 199 8.94 6.73 -25.81
N SER A 200 9.86 7.60 -26.26
CA SER A 200 9.59 8.54 -27.33
C SER A 200 9.25 7.83 -28.65
N ALA A 201 8.64 8.57 -29.58
CA ALA A 201 8.33 8.05 -30.92
C ALA A 201 9.60 7.61 -31.67
N ASP A 202 10.71 8.33 -31.48
CA ASP A 202 11.99 8.01 -32.13
C ASP A 202 12.61 6.73 -31.58
N THR A 203 12.68 6.57 -30.25
CA THR A 203 13.17 5.33 -29.62
C THR A 203 12.31 4.11 -29.99
N GLN A 204 10.99 4.29 -30.07
CA GLN A 204 10.11 3.23 -30.58
C GLN A 204 10.41 2.88 -32.04
N LYS A 205 10.58 3.89 -32.89
CA LYS A 205 10.84 3.71 -34.32
C LYS A 205 12.16 2.97 -34.54
N GLU A 206 13.20 3.32 -33.79
CA GLU A 206 14.49 2.62 -33.80
C GLU A 206 14.34 1.15 -33.41
N PHE A 207 13.68 0.87 -32.28
CA PHE A 207 13.46 -0.50 -31.83
C PHE A 207 12.65 -1.31 -32.86
N TYR A 208 11.58 -0.72 -33.39
CA TYR A 208 10.70 -1.36 -34.36
C TYR A 208 11.42 -1.68 -35.67
N ALA A 209 12.23 -0.76 -36.18
CA ALA A 209 12.99 -0.94 -37.40
C ALA A 209 13.89 -2.18 -37.32
N LYS A 210 14.41 -2.50 -36.14
CA LYS A 210 15.34 -3.61 -35.93
C LYS A 210 14.65 -4.94 -35.61
N TYR A 211 13.55 -4.92 -34.82
CA TYR A 211 12.98 -6.14 -34.24
C TYR A 211 11.54 -6.45 -34.68
N SER A 212 10.96 -5.68 -35.62
CA SER A 212 9.58 -5.88 -36.13
C SER A 212 9.28 -7.30 -36.60
N ASN A 213 10.24 -8.00 -37.21
CA ASN A 213 10.07 -9.40 -37.68
C ASN A 213 9.80 -10.41 -36.55
N TYR A 214 9.97 -10.02 -35.28
CA TYR A 214 9.70 -10.85 -34.11
C TYR A 214 8.39 -10.51 -33.39
N LEU A 215 7.68 -9.49 -33.89
CA LEU A 215 6.46 -8.97 -33.30
C LEU A 215 5.27 -9.35 -34.18
N THR A 216 4.15 -9.63 -33.54
CA THR A 216 2.88 -9.96 -34.17
C THR A 216 1.94 -8.75 -34.13
N GLN A 217 0.86 -8.83 -34.90
CA GLN A 217 -0.21 -7.83 -34.84
C GLN A 217 -0.80 -7.70 -33.43
N GLU A 218 -0.88 -8.79 -32.68
CA GLU A 218 -1.36 -8.77 -31.29
C GLU A 218 -0.38 -8.02 -30.37
N ASP A 219 0.93 -8.18 -30.56
CA ASP A 219 1.93 -7.43 -29.79
C ASP A 219 1.81 -5.90 -30.06
N HIS A 220 1.46 -5.51 -31.29
CA HIS A 220 1.18 -4.12 -31.62
C HIS A 220 -0.11 -3.60 -30.98
N ARG A 221 -1.15 -4.44 -30.91
CA ARG A 221 -2.42 -4.10 -30.24
C ARG A 221 -2.21 -3.83 -28.75
N ILE A 222 -1.49 -4.72 -28.05
CA ILE A 222 -1.15 -4.58 -26.62
C ILE A 222 -0.38 -3.27 -26.38
N ARG A 223 0.62 -2.99 -27.22
CA ARG A 223 1.40 -1.74 -27.11
C ARG A 223 0.55 -0.51 -27.39
N LEU A 224 -0.33 -0.55 -28.40
CA LEU A 224 -1.23 0.56 -28.71
C LEU A 224 -2.10 0.92 -27.50
N ASP A 225 -2.67 -0.09 -26.83
CA ASP A 225 -3.44 0.11 -25.60
C ASP A 225 -2.60 0.77 -24.51
N ARG A 226 -1.40 0.23 -24.24
CA ARG A 226 -0.48 0.77 -23.24
C ARG A 226 -0.15 2.24 -23.49
N LEU A 227 0.15 2.60 -24.75
CA LEU A 227 0.53 3.97 -25.13
C LEU A 227 -0.63 4.94 -24.99
N LEU A 228 -1.81 4.58 -25.50
CA LEU A 228 -2.98 5.47 -25.46
C LEU A 228 -3.47 5.70 -24.03
N PHE A 229 -3.47 4.68 -23.17
CA PHE A 229 -3.83 4.86 -21.76
C PHE A 229 -2.82 5.66 -20.94
N ALA A 230 -1.56 5.71 -21.38
CA ALA A 230 -0.52 6.52 -20.75
C ALA A 230 -0.41 7.93 -21.35
N ASP A 231 -1.36 8.35 -22.19
CA ASP A 231 -1.39 9.63 -22.90
C ASP A 231 -0.22 9.84 -23.91
N TYR A 232 0.44 8.77 -24.34
CA TYR A 232 1.45 8.80 -25.42
C TYR A 232 0.78 8.82 -26.81
N THR A 233 -0.10 9.81 -27.02
CA THR A 233 -1.01 9.88 -28.18
C THR A 233 -0.28 9.91 -29.52
N THR A 234 0.78 10.72 -29.66
CA THR A 234 1.59 10.77 -30.90
C THR A 234 2.25 9.42 -31.20
N THR A 235 2.91 8.82 -30.20
CA THR A 235 3.60 7.54 -30.36
C THR A 235 2.62 6.40 -30.67
N GLY A 236 1.47 6.38 -29.99
CA GLY A 236 0.39 5.42 -30.24
C GLY A 236 -0.24 5.60 -31.61
N ARG A 237 -0.51 6.84 -32.04
CA ARG A 237 -1.08 7.13 -33.36
C ARG A 237 -0.15 6.75 -34.50
N ASN A 238 1.16 6.94 -34.32
CA ASN A 238 2.18 6.53 -35.28
C ASN A 238 2.23 5.00 -35.41
N LEU A 239 2.17 4.26 -34.29
CA LEU A 239 2.06 2.79 -34.31
C LEU A 239 0.79 2.32 -35.01
N ALA A 240 -0.35 2.93 -34.71
CA ALA A 240 -1.61 2.57 -35.33
C ALA A 240 -1.58 2.74 -36.87
N SER A 241 -0.89 3.77 -37.39
CA SER A 241 -0.67 3.94 -38.83
C SER A 241 0.07 2.75 -39.46
N THR A 242 1.07 2.18 -38.77
CA THR A 242 1.83 1.04 -39.31
C THR A 242 1.02 -0.25 -39.29
N MET A 243 -0.06 -0.31 -38.49
CA MET A 243 -1.00 -1.44 -38.43
C MET A 243 -2.10 -1.36 -39.49
N GLY A 244 -2.20 -0.27 -40.25
CA GLY A 244 -3.17 -0.06 -41.32
C GLY A 244 -4.22 1.02 -41.02
N ALA A 245 -5.01 1.37 -42.04
CA ALA A 245 -5.99 2.45 -41.98
C ALA A 245 -7.08 2.23 -40.91
N ASP A 246 -7.46 0.98 -40.67
CA ASP A 246 -8.48 0.60 -39.68
C ASP A 246 -8.02 0.92 -38.25
N TYR A 247 -6.78 0.56 -37.91
CA TYR A 247 -6.18 0.88 -36.60
C TYR A 247 -5.90 2.38 -36.45
N ALA A 248 -5.49 3.04 -37.53
CA ALA A 248 -5.35 4.49 -37.56
C ALA A 248 -6.68 5.20 -37.19
N ALA A 249 -7.80 4.76 -37.76
CA ALA A 249 -9.13 5.26 -37.42
C ALA A 249 -9.53 4.96 -35.97
N LEU A 250 -9.23 3.75 -35.48
CA LEU A 250 -9.43 3.36 -34.07
C LEU A 250 -8.67 4.28 -33.11
N ALA A 251 -7.39 4.54 -33.38
CA ALA A 251 -6.56 5.42 -32.57
C ALA A 251 -7.06 6.87 -32.59
N ASP A 252 -7.44 7.39 -33.76
CA ASP A 252 -8.03 8.74 -33.88
C ASP A 252 -9.30 8.89 -33.04
N ALA A 253 -10.21 7.90 -33.09
CA ALA A 253 -11.43 7.92 -32.28
C ALA A 253 -11.13 7.88 -30.78
N ARG A 254 -10.21 7.01 -30.34
CA ARG A 254 -9.81 6.91 -28.92
C ARG A 254 -9.14 8.18 -28.41
N ILE A 255 -8.21 8.76 -29.17
CA ILE A 255 -7.54 10.01 -28.81
C ILE A 255 -8.55 11.16 -28.70
N ALA A 256 -9.48 11.27 -29.66
CA ALA A 256 -10.52 12.30 -29.64
C ALA A 256 -11.43 12.19 -28.42
N LEU A 257 -11.83 10.97 -28.05
CA LEU A 257 -12.60 10.71 -26.83
C LEU A 257 -11.82 11.08 -25.55
N ALA A 258 -10.58 10.60 -25.44
CA ALA A 258 -9.73 10.84 -24.26
C ALA A 258 -9.43 12.33 -24.04
N THR A 259 -9.14 13.05 -25.13
CA THR A 259 -8.81 14.49 -25.11
C THR A 259 -10.04 15.40 -25.16
N ARG A 260 -11.23 14.83 -25.42
CA ARG A 260 -12.49 15.56 -25.65
C ARG A 260 -12.39 16.60 -26.77
N THR A 261 -11.69 16.25 -27.84
CA THR A 261 -11.49 17.13 -29.00
C THR A 261 -12.11 16.54 -30.27
N GLY A 262 -12.47 17.41 -31.21
CA GLY A 262 -13.01 17.02 -32.50
C GLY A 262 -14.44 16.46 -32.46
N ASN A 263 -14.93 16.02 -33.63
CA ASN A 263 -16.25 15.41 -33.76
C ASN A 263 -16.15 13.90 -33.46
N VAL A 264 -16.28 13.54 -32.18
CA VAL A 264 -16.15 12.15 -31.70
C VAL A 264 -17.10 11.18 -32.40
N ASN A 265 -18.34 11.59 -32.71
CA ASN A 265 -19.31 10.73 -33.38
C ASN A 265 -18.87 10.38 -34.81
N ALA A 266 -18.39 11.36 -35.57
CA ALA A 266 -17.88 11.14 -36.90
C ALA A 266 -16.62 10.27 -36.91
N LEU A 267 -15.75 10.41 -35.90
CA LEU A 267 -14.53 9.60 -35.77
C LEU A 267 -14.85 8.15 -35.37
N ILE A 268 -15.77 7.94 -34.42
CA ILE A 268 -16.26 6.59 -34.05
C ILE A 268 -16.90 5.90 -35.26
N ALA A 269 -17.69 6.63 -36.07
CA ALA A 269 -18.33 6.07 -37.26
C ALA A 269 -17.34 5.63 -38.35
N ARG A 270 -16.10 6.15 -38.34
CA ARG A 270 -15.02 5.71 -39.25
C ARG A 270 -14.35 4.41 -38.80
N VAL A 271 -14.52 4.01 -37.54
CA VAL A 271 -13.95 2.74 -37.05
C VAL A 271 -14.71 1.57 -37.68
N PRO A 272 -14.02 0.61 -38.34
CA PRO A 272 -14.68 -0.55 -38.95
C PRO A 272 -15.44 -1.41 -37.94
N SER A 273 -16.46 -2.13 -38.40
CA SER A 273 -17.32 -2.98 -37.56
C SER A 273 -16.55 -4.04 -36.77
N SER A 274 -15.45 -4.56 -37.31
CA SER A 274 -14.55 -5.50 -36.63
C SER A 274 -13.84 -4.92 -35.39
N LEU A 275 -13.70 -3.59 -35.30
CA LEU A 275 -13.01 -2.89 -34.22
C LEU A 275 -13.95 -2.04 -33.35
N GLN A 276 -15.25 -2.00 -33.64
CA GLN A 276 -16.23 -1.24 -32.84
C GLN A 276 -16.36 -1.74 -31.39
N ASN A 277 -16.05 -3.02 -31.16
CA ASN A 277 -16.05 -3.67 -29.84
C ASN A 277 -14.64 -3.77 -29.24
N ASP A 278 -13.66 -3.01 -29.74
CA ASP A 278 -12.34 -2.90 -29.14
C ASP A 278 -12.47 -2.42 -27.68
N ALA A 279 -11.80 -3.12 -26.75
CA ALA A 279 -11.91 -2.81 -25.33
C ALA A 279 -11.44 -1.39 -25.00
N GLY A 280 -10.38 -0.93 -25.66
CA GLY A 280 -9.87 0.42 -25.48
C GLY A 280 -10.84 1.49 -25.98
N LEU A 281 -11.47 1.28 -27.14
CA LEU A 281 -12.51 2.18 -27.66
C LEU A 281 -13.75 2.22 -26.74
N LEU A 282 -14.24 1.06 -26.30
CA LEU A 282 -15.39 1.00 -25.41
C LEU A 282 -15.12 1.73 -24.09
N TYR A 283 -13.93 1.56 -23.52
CA TYR A 283 -13.53 2.30 -22.32
C TYR A 283 -13.56 3.82 -22.52
N GLU A 284 -12.95 4.33 -23.59
CA GLU A 284 -12.93 5.78 -23.82
C GLU A 284 -14.34 6.32 -24.07
N ARG A 285 -15.21 5.54 -24.73
CA ARG A 285 -16.63 5.88 -24.91
C ARG A 285 -17.39 5.88 -23.58
N LEU A 286 -17.15 4.90 -22.71
CA LEU A 286 -17.75 4.81 -21.37
C LEU A 286 -17.42 6.07 -20.55
N LYS A 287 -16.12 6.38 -20.43
CA LYS A 287 -15.62 7.55 -19.70
C LYS A 287 -16.17 8.85 -20.28
N TRP A 288 -16.15 8.99 -21.60
CA TRP A 288 -16.67 10.19 -22.28
C TRP A 288 -18.17 10.35 -22.06
N ARG A 289 -18.98 9.29 -22.22
CA ARG A 289 -20.44 9.34 -22.03
C ARG A 289 -20.81 9.72 -20.59
N ARG A 290 -20.14 9.13 -19.59
CA ARG A 290 -20.34 9.50 -18.18
C ARG A 290 -20.03 10.98 -17.93
N GLN A 291 -18.96 11.51 -18.53
CA GLN A 291 -18.55 12.91 -18.35
C GLN A 291 -19.47 13.93 -19.05
N HIS A 292 -20.37 13.48 -19.92
CA HIS A 292 -21.34 14.32 -20.64
C HIS A 292 -22.79 14.01 -20.22
N ASP A 293 -22.98 13.42 -19.03
CA ASP A 293 -24.29 13.08 -18.46
C ASP A 293 -25.13 12.12 -19.34
N LEU A 294 -24.49 11.34 -20.22
CA LEU A 294 -25.13 10.33 -21.09
C LEU A 294 -25.14 8.95 -20.43
N ARG A 295 -25.71 8.86 -19.22
CA ARG A 295 -25.61 7.68 -18.35
C ARG A 295 -26.17 6.39 -18.97
N SER A 296 -27.35 6.42 -19.60
CA SER A 296 -27.91 5.23 -20.24
C SER A 296 -26.96 4.63 -21.26
N GLY A 297 -26.29 5.48 -22.04
CA GLY A 297 -25.30 5.04 -23.00
C GLY A 297 -24.01 4.53 -22.37
N ALA A 298 -23.62 5.02 -21.19
CA ALA A 298 -22.48 4.47 -20.44
C ALA A 298 -22.81 3.06 -19.92
N GLU A 299 -24.03 2.85 -19.44
CA GLU A 299 -24.48 1.55 -18.94
C GLU A 299 -24.65 0.50 -20.05
N GLU A 300 -25.08 0.89 -21.24
CA GLU A 300 -25.05 0.01 -22.42
C GLU A 300 -23.66 -0.56 -22.66
N ILE A 301 -22.63 0.28 -22.52
CA ILE A 301 -21.23 -0.15 -22.69
C ILE A 301 -20.81 -1.08 -21.54
N LEU A 302 -21.18 -0.77 -20.29
CA LEU A 302 -20.89 -1.66 -19.15
C LEU A 302 -21.59 -3.02 -19.27
N ALA A 303 -22.80 -3.07 -19.84
CA ALA A 303 -23.52 -4.31 -20.11
C ALA A 303 -22.86 -5.13 -21.23
N GLN A 304 -22.16 -4.47 -22.15
CA GLN A 304 -21.39 -5.07 -23.25
C GLN A 304 -19.89 -5.17 -22.92
N GLN A 305 -19.51 -5.04 -21.65
CA GLN A 305 -18.11 -5.06 -21.24
C GLN A 305 -17.42 -6.33 -21.78
N PRO A 306 -16.25 -6.20 -22.43
CA PRO A 306 -15.46 -7.35 -22.84
C PRO A 306 -15.09 -8.25 -21.65
N ASP A 307 -14.79 -9.51 -21.95
CA ASP A 307 -14.18 -10.42 -20.96
C ASP A 307 -12.98 -9.75 -20.29
N ILE A 308 -12.86 -9.87 -18.97
CA ILE A 308 -11.83 -9.19 -18.18
C ILE A 308 -10.41 -9.55 -18.65
N SER A 309 -10.21 -10.77 -19.18
CA SER A 309 -8.94 -11.22 -19.77
C SER A 309 -8.52 -10.44 -21.02
N LYS A 310 -9.46 -9.70 -21.65
CA LYS A 310 -9.22 -8.86 -22.82
C LYS A 310 -9.05 -7.38 -22.48
N ILE A 311 -9.23 -7.01 -21.21
CA ILE A 311 -9.13 -5.62 -20.75
C ILE A 311 -7.73 -5.40 -20.17
N SER A 312 -6.96 -4.48 -20.76
CA SER A 312 -5.62 -4.16 -20.26
C SER A 312 -5.62 -3.17 -19.09
N ASN A 313 -6.75 -2.54 -18.78
CA ASN A 313 -6.92 -1.53 -17.72
C ASN A 313 -8.14 -1.80 -16.81
N PRO A 314 -8.26 -3.00 -16.18
CA PRO A 314 -9.45 -3.43 -15.46
C PRO A 314 -9.84 -2.50 -14.29
N ASN A 315 -8.85 -1.90 -13.62
CA ASN A 315 -9.08 -0.95 -12.53
C ASN A 315 -9.74 0.36 -13.00
N GLU A 316 -9.41 0.83 -14.20
CA GLU A 316 -10.01 2.06 -14.74
C GLU A 316 -11.46 1.82 -15.19
N TRP A 317 -11.75 0.64 -15.76
CA TRP A 317 -13.13 0.21 -16.00
C TRP A 317 -13.95 0.15 -14.72
N TRP A 318 -13.38 -0.43 -13.66
CA TRP A 318 -14.01 -0.45 -12.34
C TRP A 318 -14.26 0.96 -11.82
N ARG A 319 -13.30 1.89 -11.98
CA ARG A 319 -13.46 3.28 -11.54
C ARG A 319 -14.67 3.96 -12.18
N GLU A 320 -14.82 3.86 -13.50
CA GLU A 320 -15.95 4.47 -14.21
C GLU A 320 -17.29 3.85 -13.79
N ARG A 321 -17.33 2.51 -13.63
CA ARG A 321 -18.49 1.79 -13.09
C ARG A 321 -18.82 2.22 -11.66
N HIS A 322 -17.82 2.35 -10.80
CA HIS A 322 -17.99 2.72 -9.39
C HIS A 322 -18.57 4.13 -9.25
N ILE A 323 -18.19 5.06 -10.11
CA ILE A 323 -18.79 6.41 -10.14
C ILE A 323 -20.31 6.31 -10.41
N ILE A 324 -20.72 5.54 -11.43
CA ILE A 324 -22.13 5.36 -11.77
C ILE A 324 -22.90 4.65 -10.63
N ILE A 325 -22.29 3.68 -9.96
CA ILE A 325 -22.89 3.04 -8.77
C ILE A 325 -23.18 4.08 -7.68
N ARG A 326 -22.23 4.99 -7.42
CA ARG A 326 -22.38 6.05 -6.41
C ARG A 326 -23.46 7.06 -6.79
N GLU A 327 -23.55 7.44 -8.05
CA GLU A 327 -24.64 8.30 -8.56
C GLU A 327 -26.01 7.65 -8.29
N TYR A 328 -26.15 6.34 -8.50
CA TYR A 328 -27.40 5.64 -8.19
C TYR A 328 -27.70 5.53 -6.69
N LEU A 329 -26.67 5.42 -5.84
CA LEU A 329 -26.85 5.49 -4.39
C LEU A 329 -27.39 6.87 -3.97
N ASP A 330 -26.86 7.95 -4.55
CA ASP A 330 -27.32 9.33 -4.31
C ASP A 330 -28.78 9.53 -4.73
N GLU A 331 -29.18 8.92 -5.85
CA GLU A 331 -30.56 8.91 -6.34
C GLU A 331 -31.48 7.93 -5.60
N LYS A 332 -30.95 7.19 -4.61
CA LYS A 332 -31.66 6.11 -3.88
C LYS A 332 -32.18 4.99 -4.78
N ASN A 333 -31.60 4.82 -5.97
CA ASN A 333 -31.88 3.70 -6.87
C ASN A 333 -30.97 2.51 -6.51
N TYR A 334 -31.22 1.94 -5.34
CA TYR A 334 -30.40 0.87 -4.77
C TYR A 334 -30.42 -0.41 -5.61
N GLY A 335 -31.53 -0.70 -6.30
CA GLY A 335 -31.65 -1.85 -7.18
C GLY A 335 -30.66 -1.79 -8.34
N ARG A 336 -30.54 -0.63 -8.99
CA ARG A 336 -29.61 -0.45 -10.10
C ARG A 336 -28.15 -0.37 -9.63
N ALA A 337 -27.91 0.31 -8.50
CA ALA A 337 -26.60 0.35 -7.86
C ALA A 337 -26.09 -1.07 -7.53
N TYR A 338 -26.96 -1.92 -6.95
CA TYR A 338 -26.64 -3.32 -6.66
C TYR A 338 -26.30 -4.11 -7.92
N GLN A 339 -27.12 -4.01 -8.98
CA GLN A 339 -26.88 -4.75 -10.22
C GLN A 339 -25.51 -4.43 -10.82
N LEU A 340 -25.12 -3.15 -10.86
CA LEU A 340 -23.83 -2.74 -11.39
C LEU A 340 -22.66 -3.18 -10.50
N ALA A 341 -22.81 -3.15 -9.18
CA ALA A 341 -21.81 -3.60 -8.21
C ALA A 341 -21.61 -5.12 -8.24
N ALA A 342 -22.70 -5.89 -8.24
CA ALA A 342 -22.67 -7.35 -8.29
C ALA A 342 -22.10 -7.88 -9.61
N ALA A 343 -22.33 -7.16 -10.71
CA ALA A 343 -21.78 -7.51 -12.02
C ALA A 343 -20.34 -7.02 -12.25
N ASN A 344 -19.53 -6.81 -11.19
CA ASN A 344 -18.19 -6.21 -11.29
C ASN A 344 -17.25 -6.97 -12.25
N GLY A 345 -17.41 -8.29 -12.37
CA GLY A 345 -16.66 -9.13 -13.32
C GLY A 345 -15.17 -9.30 -12.99
N GLN A 346 -14.74 -8.86 -11.81
CA GLN A 346 -13.35 -8.90 -11.36
C GLN A 346 -13.13 -10.17 -10.54
N GLU A 347 -11.95 -10.77 -10.68
CA GLU A 347 -11.55 -11.96 -9.92
C GLU A 347 -10.56 -11.64 -8.79
N GLU A 348 -9.89 -10.49 -8.86
CA GLU A 348 -8.91 -10.04 -7.88
C GLU A 348 -8.81 -8.51 -7.86
N GLY A 349 -7.95 -7.99 -6.98
CA GLY A 349 -7.62 -6.56 -6.95
C GLY A 349 -8.72 -5.66 -6.39
N ILE A 350 -8.60 -4.35 -6.67
CA ILE A 350 -9.46 -3.33 -6.06
C ILE A 350 -10.90 -3.41 -6.56
N GLY A 351 -11.10 -3.80 -7.82
CA GLY A 351 -12.43 -3.93 -8.41
C GLY A 351 -13.24 -5.06 -7.80
N LEU A 352 -12.61 -6.21 -7.50
CA LEU A 352 -13.24 -7.26 -6.70
C LEU A 352 -13.55 -6.72 -5.29
N ALA A 353 -12.55 -6.14 -4.62
CA ALA A 353 -12.69 -5.76 -3.22
C ALA A 353 -13.80 -4.72 -2.99
N ASP A 354 -13.83 -3.65 -3.78
CA ASP A 354 -14.86 -2.63 -3.67
C ASP A 354 -16.21 -3.10 -4.24
N GLY A 355 -16.19 -3.89 -5.31
CA GLY A 355 -17.40 -4.41 -5.95
C GLY A 355 -18.18 -5.37 -5.07
N GLU A 356 -17.50 -6.35 -4.50
CA GLU A 356 -18.11 -7.30 -3.56
C GLU A 356 -18.55 -6.61 -2.27
N PHE A 357 -17.73 -5.68 -1.74
CA PHE A 357 -18.15 -4.88 -0.59
C PHE A 357 -19.44 -4.11 -0.87
N LEU A 358 -19.50 -3.36 -1.96
CA LEU A 358 -20.66 -2.53 -2.30
C LEU A 358 -21.89 -3.37 -2.60
N ALA A 359 -21.74 -4.45 -3.36
CA ALA A 359 -22.84 -5.36 -3.65
C ALA A 359 -23.44 -5.92 -2.35
N GLY A 360 -22.59 -6.39 -1.43
CA GLY A 360 -23.03 -6.90 -0.13
C GLY A 360 -23.68 -5.84 0.74
N TRP A 361 -23.03 -4.68 0.87
CA TRP A 361 -23.53 -3.58 1.71
C TRP A 361 -24.87 -3.04 1.19
N ILE A 362 -25.05 -2.89 -0.13
CA ILE A 362 -26.32 -2.47 -0.73
C ILE A 362 -27.41 -3.53 -0.52
N ALA A 363 -27.09 -4.79 -0.80
CA ALA A 363 -28.02 -5.90 -0.62
C ALA A 363 -28.55 -5.97 0.81
N MET A 364 -27.67 -5.79 1.79
CA MET A 364 -28.01 -5.88 3.21
C MET A 364 -28.79 -4.66 3.71
N ASN A 365 -28.34 -3.45 3.40
CA ASN A 365 -28.84 -2.22 4.03
C ASN A 365 -30.01 -1.58 3.30
N PHE A 366 -30.16 -1.79 1.99
CA PHE A 366 -31.22 -1.15 1.22
C PHE A 366 -32.18 -2.12 0.54
N LEU A 367 -31.75 -3.35 0.28
CA LEU A 367 -32.59 -4.35 -0.41
C LEU A 367 -33.14 -5.44 0.53
N ASN A 368 -32.78 -5.40 1.82
CA ASN A 368 -33.19 -6.39 2.83
C ASN A 368 -32.85 -7.85 2.42
N LYS A 369 -31.63 -8.06 1.88
CA LYS A 369 -31.12 -9.38 1.44
C LYS A 369 -29.81 -9.75 2.17
N PRO A 370 -29.86 -10.01 3.48
CA PRO A 370 -28.65 -10.32 4.27
C PRO A 370 -27.95 -11.62 3.84
N ASP A 371 -28.67 -12.67 3.40
CA ASP A 371 -28.02 -13.90 2.91
C ASP A 371 -27.21 -13.68 1.62
N VAL A 372 -27.72 -12.83 0.72
CA VAL A 372 -27.00 -12.43 -0.49
C VAL A 372 -25.77 -11.61 -0.12
N ALA A 373 -25.92 -10.70 0.84
CA ALA A 373 -24.82 -9.89 1.33
C ALA A 373 -23.70 -10.72 1.97
N PHE A 374 -24.07 -11.73 2.76
CA PHE A 374 -23.13 -12.66 3.37
C PHE A 374 -22.20 -13.28 2.32
N ASN A 375 -22.75 -13.79 1.21
CA ASN A 375 -21.94 -14.40 0.14
C ASN A 375 -20.96 -13.41 -0.50
N HIS A 376 -21.38 -12.17 -0.72
CA HIS A 376 -20.49 -11.11 -1.21
C HIS A 376 -19.35 -10.81 -0.24
N PHE A 377 -19.64 -10.71 1.06
CA PHE A 377 -18.61 -10.45 2.07
C PHE A 377 -17.64 -11.62 2.27
N VAL A 378 -18.11 -12.86 2.10
CA VAL A 378 -17.24 -14.05 2.06
C VAL A 378 -16.33 -14.02 0.84
N ARG A 379 -16.87 -13.72 -0.36
CA ARG A 379 -16.06 -13.60 -1.58
C ARG A 379 -15.03 -12.48 -1.47
N LEU A 380 -15.41 -11.33 -0.89
CA LEU A 380 -14.48 -10.26 -0.52
C LEU A 380 -13.38 -10.79 0.39
N TYR A 381 -13.74 -11.47 1.48
CA TYR A 381 -12.79 -12.03 2.42
C TYR A 381 -11.82 -12.99 1.73
N GLU A 382 -12.29 -13.86 0.83
CA GLU A 382 -11.44 -14.85 0.15
C GLU A 382 -10.48 -14.20 -0.84
N GLY A 383 -10.93 -13.21 -1.61
CA GLY A 383 -10.16 -12.60 -2.69
C GLY A 383 -9.22 -11.46 -2.32
N VAL A 384 -9.12 -11.08 -1.04
CA VAL A 384 -8.19 -10.03 -0.57
C VAL A 384 -7.12 -10.59 0.37
N VAL A 385 -5.97 -9.91 0.47
CA VAL A 385 -4.84 -10.37 1.31
C VAL A 385 -4.58 -9.47 2.50
N THR A 386 -4.74 -8.15 2.35
CA THR A 386 -4.35 -7.19 3.39
C THR A 386 -5.23 -7.34 4.65
N PRO A 387 -4.66 -7.14 5.87
CA PRO A 387 -5.41 -7.26 7.12
C PRO A 387 -6.66 -6.36 7.15
N VAL A 388 -6.58 -5.15 6.62
CA VAL A 388 -7.71 -4.21 6.59
C VAL A 388 -8.84 -4.72 5.72
N SER A 389 -8.55 -5.16 4.48
CA SER A 389 -9.60 -5.65 3.59
C SER A 389 -10.17 -6.99 4.06
N LYS A 390 -9.33 -7.90 4.56
CA LYS A 390 -9.78 -9.15 5.18
C LYS A 390 -10.69 -8.86 6.39
N SER A 391 -10.29 -7.93 7.24
CA SER A 391 -11.05 -7.56 8.43
C SER A 391 -12.41 -6.96 8.07
N ARG A 392 -12.47 -6.10 7.05
CA ARG A 392 -13.73 -5.56 6.50
C ARG A 392 -14.66 -6.67 6.01
N GLY A 393 -14.18 -7.58 5.16
CA GLY A 393 -14.98 -8.69 4.66
C GLY A 393 -15.49 -9.58 5.79
N ALA A 394 -14.64 -9.93 6.74
CA ALA A 394 -15.02 -10.75 7.89
C ALA A 394 -16.03 -10.04 8.80
N TYR A 395 -15.84 -8.76 9.12
CA TYR A 395 -16.75 -8.01 9.99
C TYR A 395 -18.16 -7.96 9.38
N TRP A 396 -18.27 -7.58 8.11
CA TRP A 396 -19.57 -7.45 7.46
C TRP A 396 -20.24 -8.82 7.17
N ALA A 397 -19.45 -9.89 6.96
CA ALA A 397 -20.00 -11.26 6.96
C ALA A 397 -20.59 -11.61 8.34
N GLY A 398 -19.95 -11.20 9.42
CA GLY A 398 -20.48 -11.32 10.79
C GLY A 398 -21.82 -10.58 10.94
N VAL A 399 -21.87 -9.31 10.53
CA VAL A 399 -23.10 -8.49 10.57
C VAL A 399 -24.22 -9.13 9.76
N ALA A 400 -23.94 -9.61 8.55
CA ALA A 400 -24.93 -10.27 7.70
C ALA A 400 -25.48 -11.55 8.35
N ALA A 401 -24.61 -12.39 8.93
CA ALA A 401 -25.02 -13.60 9.65
C ALA A 401 -25.86 -13.28 10.90
N GLN A 402 -25.52 -12.20 11.62
CA GLN A 402 -26.30 -11.74 12.77
C GLN A 402 -27.72 -11.31 12.39
N ARG A 403 -27.90 -10.63 11.26
CA ARG A 403 -29.23 -10.19 10.77
C ARG A 403 -30.17 -11.36 10.44
N VAL A 404 -29.64 -12.55 10.17
CA VAL A 404 -30.42 -13.78 9.97
C VAL A 404 -30.38 -14.71 11.19
N ASN A 405 -30.06 -14.17 12.37
CA ASN A 405 -30.03 -14.87 13.66
C ASN A 405 -29.09 -16.09 13.72
N ARG A 406 -27.98 -16.07 12.97
CA ARG A 406 -26.92 -17.10 13.03
C ARG A 406 -25.75 -16.64 13.89
N SER A 407 -25.97 -16.54 15.19
CA SER A 407 -25.01 -15.96 16.14
C SER A 407 -23.68 -16.74 16.24
N ASP A 408 -23.71 -18.06 16.05
CA ASP A 408 -22.51 -18.91 16.01
C ASP A 408 -21.62 -18.57 14.80
N VAL A 409 -22.23 -18.42 13.62
CA VAL A 409 -21.56 -18.01 12.38
C VAL A 409 -21.06 -16.57 12.51
N SER A 410 -21.90 -15.67 13.03
CA SER A 410 -21.53 -14.27 13.30
C SER A 410 -20.27 -14.17 14.17
N ASN A 411 -20.23 -14.91 15.28
CA ASN A 411 -19.11 -14.87 16.22
C ASN A 411 -17.82 -15.44 15.60
N GLN A 412 -17.90 -16.42 14.70
CA GLN A 412 -16.72 -16.92 14.00
C GLN A 412 -16.12 -15.85 13.07
N TRP A 413 -16.97 -15.17 12.31
CA TRP A 413 -16.55 -14.10 11.42
C TRP A 413 -16.03 -12.88 12.17
N TYR A 414 -16.67 -12.49 13.28
CA TYR A 414 -16.15 -11.43 14.13
C TYR A 414 -14.78 -11.79 14.72
N ARG A 415 -14.52 -13.04 15.13
CA ARG A 415 -13.17 -13.44 15.57
C ARG A 415 -12.14 -13.36 14.44
N ALA A 416 -12.53 -13.71 13.21
CA ALA A 416 -11.66 -13.58 12.05
C ALA A 416 -11.32 -12.09 11.76
N ALA A 417 -12.25 -11.17 11.95
CA ALA A 417 -11.99 -9.74 11.87
C ALA A 417 -11.13 -9.23 13.04
N ALA A 418 -11.50 -9.58 14.28
CA ALA A 418 -10.81 -9.16 15.50
C ALA A 418 -9.35 -9.65 15.58
N TYR A 419 -9.03 -10.79 14.98
CA TYR A 419 -7.64 -11.26 14.81
C TYR A 419 -6.74 -10.25 14.11
N ARG A 420 -7.29 -9.35 13.29
CA ARG A 420 -6.55 -8.39 12.48
C ARG A 420 -6.51 -7.00 13.10
N GLN A 421 -6.64 -6.90 14.41
CA GLN A 421 -6.36 -5.64 15.10
C GLN A 421 -4.93 -5.16 14.81
N PRO A 422 -4.68 -3.85 14.78
CA PRO A 422 -5.59 -2.75 15.10
C PRO A 422 -6.50 -2.31 13.93
N SER A 423 -6.75 -3.12 12.90
CA SER A 423 -7.65 -2.68 11.81
C SER A 423 -9.01 -2.17 12.33
N PHE A 424 -9.51 -1.06 11.77
CA PHE A 424 -10.80 -0.45 12.15
C PHE A 424 -11.95 -1.48 12.32
N TYR A 425 -12.13 -2.34 11.31
CA TYR A 425 -13.16 -3.39 11.35
C TYR A 425 -12.87 -4.52 12.33
N GLY A 426 -11.60 -4.74 12.70
CA GLY A 426 -11.20 -5.72 13.70
C GLY A 426 -11.54 -5.24 15.10
N MET A 427 -11.34 -3.94 15.36
CA MET A 427 -11.78 -3.32 16.61
C MET A 427 -13.30 -3.30 16.74
N LEU A 428 -14.05 -3.03 15.64
CA LEU A 428 -15.51 -3.12 15.66
C LEU A 428 -15.98 -4.56 15.95
N ALA A 429 -15.34 -5.55 15.34
CA ALA A 429 -15.65 -6.95 15.59
C ALA A 429 -15.39 -7.38 17.04
N GLN A 430 -14.31 -6.90 17.65
CA GLN A 430 -14.04 -7.08 19.08
C GLN A 430 -15.20 -6.54 19.92
N LYS A 431 -15.63 -5.30 19.65
CA LYS A 431 -16.73 -4.67 20.35
C LYS A 431 -18.02 -5.49 20.28
N GLU A 432 -18.33 -6.04 19.11
CA GLU A 432 -19.52 -6.90 18.92
C GLU A 432 -19.39 -8.23 19.67
N LEU A 433 -18.20 -8.85 19.71
CA LEU A 433 -17.95 -10.05 20.50
C LEU A 433 -18.10 -9.81 22.00
N ASP A 434 -17.63 -8.67 22.50
CA ASP A 434 -17.72 -8.31 23.91
C ASP A 434 -19.18 -8.00 24.31
N ARG A 435 -19.91 -7.26 23.48
CA ARG A 435 -21.36 -7.03 23.66
C ARG A 435 -22.16 -8.32 23.69
N GLY A 436 -21.80 -9.30 22.86
CA GLY A 436 -22.42 -10.62 22.80
C GLY A 436 -21.96 -11.60 23.89
N GLY A 437 -21.00 -11.23 24.75
CA GLY A 437 -20.42 -12.10 25.78
C GLY A 437 -19.55 -13.24 25.21
N ALA A 438 -19.22 -13.21 23.92
CA ALA A 438 -18.40 -14.23 23.26
C ALA A 438 -16.90 -14.00 23.49
N GLY A 439 -16.50 -12.73 23.67
CA GLY A 439 -15.14 -12.27 23.95
C GLY A 439 -14.10 -12.60 22.87
N TYR A 440 -13.01 -11.84 22.86
CA TYR A 440 -11.77 -12.19 22.17
C TYR A 440 -10.58 -11.65 22.95
N ALA A 441 -9.60 -12.53 23.23
CA ALA A 441 -8.44 -12.21 24.07
C ALA A 441 -7.33 -11.43 23.33
N GLY A 442 -7.55 -11.07 22.06
CA GLY A 442 -6.54 -10.47 21.20
C GLY A 442 -5.53 -11.47 20.63
N THR A 443 -4.70 -10.99 19.72
CA THR A 443 -3.46 -11.67 19.29
C THR A 443 -2.32 -11.19 20.17
N PRO A 444 -1.53 -12.10 20.78
CA PRO A 444 -0.30 -11.69 21.46
C PRO A 444 0.65 -10.97 20.51
N ASP A 445 1.38 -9.99 21.01
CA ASP A 445 2.44 -9.34 20.24
C ASP A 445 3.54 -10.35 19.89
N PRO A 446 4.17 -10.21 18.70
CA PRO A 446 5.23 -11.11 18.28
C PRO A 446 6.45 -10.98 19.21
N VAL A 447 6.99 -12.14 19.62
CA VAL A 447 8.12 -12.19 20.56
C VAL A 447 9.45 -12.05 19.81
N ILE A 448 10.18 -10.97 20.08
CA ILE A 448 11.54 -10.76 19.56
C ILE A 448 12.53 -11.59 20.39
N THR A 449 12.95 -12.72 19.82
CA THR A 449 13.96 -13.60 20.45
C THR A 449 15.38 -13.05 20.27
N GLU A 450 16.33 -13.54 21.07
CA GLU A 450 17.75 -13.18 20.94
C GLU A 450 18.33 -13.52 19.56
N ASN A 451 17.93 -14.64 18.96
CA ASN A 451 18.37 -15.00 17.62
C ASN A 451 17.87 -14.00 16.56
N ILE A 452 16.61 -13.58 16.64
CA ILE A 452 16.02 -12.59 15.73
C ILE A 452 16.68 -11.22 15.94
N TRP A 453 16.88 -10.83 17.20
CA TRP A 453 17.56 -9.59 17.52
C TRP A 453 19.00 -9.55 16.98
N ASN A 454 19.77 -10.61 17.20
CA ASN A 454 21.16 -10.72 16.72
C ASN A 454 21.23 -10.79 15.19
N LYS A 455 20.27 -11.46 14.54
CA LYS A 455 20.12 -11.46 13.07
C LYS A 455 20.01 -10.03 12.54
N TRP A 456 19.04 -9.25 13.03
CA TRP A 456 18.78 -7.92 12.47
C TRP A 456 19.75 -6.84 12.92
N THR A 457 20.30 -6.93 14.13
CA THR A 457 21.38 -6.02 14.55
C THR A 457 22.72 -6.34 13.88
N GLY A 458 22.94 -7.60 13.48
CA GLY A 458 24.09 -8.03 12.69
C GLY A 458 23.95 -7.77 11.18
N ASP A 459 22.74 -7.61 10.66
CA ASP A 459 22.45 -7.39 9.25
C ASP A 459 23.09 -6.08 8.76
N GLU A 460 23.87 -6.17 7.68
CA GLU A 460 24.62 -5.05 7.13
C GLU A 460 23.71 -3.91 6.66
N ARG A 461 22.54 -4.23 6.10
CA ARG A 461 21.58 -3.22 5.61
C ARG A 461 20.98 -2.45 6.77
N ILE A 462 20.67 -3.12 7.88
CA ILE A 462 20.20 -2.44 9.10
C ILE A 462 21.30 -1.58 9.71
N ARG A 463 22.54 -2.07 9.76
CA ARG A 463 23.68 -1.27 10.23
C ARG A 463 23.93 -0.04 9.34
N MET A 464 23.79 -0.20 8.02
CA MET A 464 23.83 0.88 7.04
C MET A 464 22.72 1.91 7.28
N ALA A 465 21.50 1.45 7.55
CA ALA A 465 20.36 2.31 7.87
C ALA A 465 20.61 3.15 9.13
N ILE A 466 21.09 2.51 10.21
CA ILE A 466 21.45 3.19 11.46
C ILE A 466 22.54 4.25 11.20
N MET A 467 23.59 3.89 10.43
CA MET A 467 24.69 4.80 10.12
C MET A 467 24.22 6.04 9.33
N PHE A 468 23.40 5.85 8.29
CA PHE A 468 22.82 6.96 7.53
C PHE A 468 21.93 7.84 8.39
N TYR A 469 21.03 7.25 9.17
CA TYR A 469 20.10 8.03 10.01
C TYR A 469 20.84 8.87 11.04
N ASN A 470 21.78 8.27 11.76
CA ASN A 470 22.62 8.97 12.74
C ASN A 470 23.55 10.01 12.11
N SER A 471 23.73 9.99 10.79
CA SER A 471 24.51 10.98 10.03
C SER A 471 23.63 12.11 9.46
N GLY A 472 22.31 12.07 9.65
CA GLY A 472 21.37 13.05 9.10
C GLY A 472 20.86 12.73 7.69
N PHE A 473 20.92 11.47 7.26
CA PHE A 473 20.49 10.99 5.93
C PHE A 473 19.29 10.02 6.05
N PRO A 474 18.10 10.50 6.47
CA PRO A 474 16.96 9.63 6.76
C PRO A 474 16.33 9.00 5.50
N LEU A 475 16.50 9.61 4.31
CA LEU A 475 15.98 9.05 3.06
C LEU A 475 16.75 7.79 2.66
N GLU A 476 18.09 7.87 2.71
CA GLU A 476 18.98 6.75 2.50
C GLU A 476 18.74 5.67 3.55
N ALA A 477 18.67 6.02 4.84
CA ALA A 477 18.38 5.08 5.92
C ALA A 477 17.09 4.28 5.67
N ARG A 478 16.00 4.99 5.31
CA ARG A 478 14.71 4.37 5.02
C ARG A 478 14.76 3.40 3.85
N SER A 479 15.56 3.68 2.83
CA SER A 479 15.71 2.77 1.68
C SER A 479 16.29 1.42 2.10
N PHE A 480 17.23 1.41 3.05
CA PHE A 480 17.83 0.19 3.59
C PHE A 480 16.87 -0.57 4.52
N PHE A 481 16.17 0.13 5.43
CA PHE A 481 15.12 -0.50 6.25
C PHE A 481 14.05 -1.17 5.40
N LEU A 482 13.57 -0.48 4.36
CA LEU A 482 12.55 -1.02 3.47
C LEU A 482 13.06 -2.20 2.64
N ARG A 483 14.32 -2.15 2.19
CA ARG A 483 14.91 -3.28 1.48
C ARG A 483 15.00 -4.51 2.38
N ALA A 484 15.47 -4.37 3.62
CA ALA A 484 15.50 -5.45 4.60
C ALA A 484 14.10 -6.01 4.89
N ALA A 485 13.10 -5.14 5.03
CA ALA A 485 11.70 -5.51 5.25
C ALA A 485 11.02 -6.16 4.03
N SER A 486 11.66 -6.14 2.86
CA SER A 486 11.14 -6.75 1.63
C SER A 486 11.77 -8.12 1.32
N ASP A 487 12.50 -8.70 2.27
CA ASP A 487 13.00 -10.07 2.14
C ASP A 487 11.84 -11.08 2.13
N ASP A 488 12.07 -12.22 1.48
CA ASP A 488 11.10 -13.30 1.45
C ASP A 488 11.01 -14.00 2.82
N ASN A 489 9.81 -14.51 3.14
CA ASN A 489 9.55 -15.34 4.31
C ASN A 489 9.86 -14.68 5.68
N LEU A 490 9.74 -13.36 5.77
CA LEU A 490 9.83 -12.66 7.05
C LEU A 490 8.65 -13.01 7.95
N THR A 491 8.94 -13.28 9.22
CA THR A 491 7.93 -13.50 10.26
C THR A 491 7.48 -12.18 10.88
N GLU A 492 6.33 -12.18 11.57
CA GLU A 492 5.86 -11.02 12.36
C GLU A 492 6.93 -10.54 13.36
N ALA A 493 7.72 -11.46 13.93
CA ALA A 493 8.81 -11.15 14.85
C ALA A 493 10.04 -10.53 14.16
N ASP A 494 10.32 -10.88 12.89
CA ASP A 494 11.36 -10.21 12.11
C ASP A 494 10.99 -8.74 11.88
N TYR A 495 9.77 -8.49 11.41
CA TYR A 495 9.28 -7.13 11.21
C TYR A 495 9.25 -6.33 12.52
N ALA A 496 8.77 -6.93 13.61
CA ALA A 496 8.77 -6.29 14.93
C ALA A 496 10.18 -5.88 15.37
N ALA A 497 11.19 -6.71 15.13
CA ALA A 497 12.58 -6.37 15.41
C ALA A 497 13.09 -5.20 14.56
N ILE A 498 12.82 -5.19 13.25
CA ILE A 498 13.22 -4.09 12.36
C ILE A 498 12.54 -2.78 12.77
N ILE A 499 11.23 -2.82 13.06
CA ILE A 499 10.46 -1.66 13.54
C ILE A 499 11.05 -1.14 14.84
N ASN A 500 11.31 -2.02 15.81
CA ASN A 500 11.88 -1.65 17.09
C ASN A 500 13.25 -0.97 16.94
N ILE A 501 14.12 -1.46 16.05
CA ILE A 501 15.42 -0.84 15.77
C ILE A 501 15.23 0.58 15.21
N ALA A 502 14.33 0.78 14.25
CA ALA A 502 14.02 2.09 13.68
C ALA A 502 13.47 3.07 14.75
N GLU A 503 12.54 2.61 15.60
CA GLU A 503 11.99 3.43 16.70
C GLU A 503 13.06 3.85 17.70
N ARG A 504 14.00 2.95 18.03
CA ARG A 504 15.06 3.20 19.01
C ARG A 504 16.11 4.19 18.56
N ILE A 505 16.39 4.29 17.27
CA ILE A 505 17.23 5.37 16.73
C ILE A 505 16.41 6.66 16.50
N GLY A 506 15.09 6.62 16.70
CA GLY A 506 14.19 7.75 16.51
C GLY A 506 13.63 7.91 15.10
N ASP A 507 13.90 6.96 14.19
CA ASP A 507 13.39 6.94 12.81
C ASP A 507 11.96 6.40 12.73
N ARG A 508 11.04 7.22 13.26
CA ARG A 508 9.60 6.91 13.34
C ARG A 508 8.98 6.67 11.97
N LYS A 509 9.46 7.37 10.94
CA LYS A 509 8.95 7.21 9.57
C LYS A 509 9.33 5.85 9.00
N SER A 510 10.57 5.41 9.16
CA SER A 510 10.96 4.06 8.72
C SER A 510 10.20 2.99 9.49
N ALA A 511 9.97 3.16 10.80
CA ALA A 511 9.14 2.26 11.60
C ALA A 511 7.72 2.10 11.02
N VAL A 512 7.03 3.22 10.73
CA VAL A 512 5.69 3.19 10.11
C VAL A 512 5.71 2.56 8.72
N LYS A 513 6.74 2.85 7.91
CA LYS A 513 6.87 2.29 6.55
C LYS A 513 7.13 0.79 6.55
N VAL A 514 7.95 0.28 7.45
CA VAL A 514 8.19 -1.16 7.64
C VAL A 514 6.91 -1.86 8.10
N TYR A 515 6.18 -1.28 9.06
CA TYR A 515 4.86 -1.79 9.48
C TYR A 515 3.88 -1.90 8.30
N LYS A 516 3.78 -0.85 7.47
CA LYS A 516 2.90 -0.86 6.30
C LYS A 516 3.31 -1.93 5.29
N ASN A 517 4.61 -2.12 5.06
CA ASN A 517 5.12 -3.19 4.18
C ASN A 517 4.68 -4.58 4.68
N ALA A 518 4.84 -4.85 5.97
CA ALA A 518 4.39 -6.10 6.58
C ALA A 518 2.87 -6.31 6.43
N ALA A 519 2.08 -5.27 6.67
CA ALA A 519 0.62 -5.31 6.51
C ALA A 519 0.20 -5.55 5.05
N TYR A 520 0.92 -5.00 4.06
CA TYR A 520 0.66 -5.34 2.66
C TYR A 520 0.94 -6.80 2.35
N GLY A 521 1.94 -7.41 3.01
CA GLY A 521 2.24 -8.84 2.96
C GLY A 521 1.29 -9.73 3.78
N GLY A 522 0.21 -9.18 4.35
CA GLY A 522 -0.77 -9.96 5.11
C GLY A 522 -0.43 -10.21 6.58
N GLN A 523 0.70 -9.68 7.07
CA GLN A 523 1.15 -9.87 8.45
C GLN A 523 0.34 -9.01 9.43
N VAL A 524 0.13 -9.51 10.65
CA VAL A 524 -0.55 -8.77 11.73
C VAL A 524 0.44 -8.55 12.86
N ILE A 525 0.89 -7.31 13.01
CA ILE A 525 1.94 -6.95 13.97
C ILE A 525 1.37 -5.91 14.94
N SER A 526 0.52 -6.39 15.85
CA SER A 526 -0.13 -5.57 16.88
C SER A 526 0.89 -4.80 17.73
N SER A 527 0.51 -3.62 18.25
CA SER A 527 1.36 -2.74 19.08
C SER A 527 2.60 -2.12 18.40
N HIS A 528 2.98 -2.55 17.19
CA HIS A 528 4.12 -2.01 16.45
C HIS A 528 3.69 -1.04 15.33
N GLY A 529 4.56 -0.11 14.95
CA GLY A 529 4.25 0.85 13.87
C GLY A 529 3.31 1.98 14.29
N TYR A 530 3.22 2.23 15.60
CA TYR A 530 2.54 3.35 16.24
C TYR A 530 3.53 4.12 17.11
N PRO A 531 4.50 4.85 16.51
CA PRO A 531 5.53 5.53 17.27
C PRO A 531 4.95 6.58 18.21
N ILE A 532 5.56 6.73 19.38
CA ILE A 532 5.18 7.73 20.38
C ILE A 532 6.17 8.91 20.32
N GLU A 533 5.63 10.12 20.28
CA GLU A 533 6.36 11.38 20.41
C GLU A 533 5.54 12.31 21.32
N SER A 534 6.20 12.95 22.28
CA SER A 534 5.53 13.82 23.25
C SER A 534 5.53 15.26 22.77
N PHE A 535 4.39 15.92 22.87
CA PHE A 535 4.22 17.33 22.49
C PHE A 535 3.55 18.11 23.62
N ASN A 536 4.08 19.29 23.95
CA ASN A 536 3.56 20.10 25.07
C ASN A 536 2.35 20.97 24.69
N GLN A 537 2.19 21.33 23.41
CA GLN A 537 1.18 22.29 22.94
C GLN A 537 0.15 21.60 22.04
N ILE A 538 -0.68 20.75 22.63
CA ILE A 538 -1.71 19.95 21.92
C ILE A 538 -3.14 20.48 22.10
N SER A 539 -3.29 21.73 22.51
CA SER A 539 -4.60 22.40 22.65
C SER A 539 -5.61 21.64 23.54
N GLY A 540 -5.13 20.92 24.57
CA GLY A 540 -5.98 20.14 25.48
C GLY A 540 -6.63 18.90 24.85
N LEU A 541 -6.18 18.48 23.67
CA LEU A 541 -6.56 17.21 23.07
C LEU A 541 -5.76 16.05 23.71
N PRO A 542 -6.32 14.83 23.76
CA PRO A 542 -5.55 13.66 24.14
C PRO A 542 -4.40 13.43 23.14
N PRO A 543 -3.19 13.00 23.59
CA PRO A 543 -2.06 12.75 22.69
C PRO A 543 -2.36 11.76 21.57
N SER A 544 -3.22 10.77 21.83
CA SER A 544 -3.71 9.78 20.85
C SER A 544 -4.37 10.43 19.63
N ALA A 545 -5.20 11.46 19.82
CA ALA A 545 -5.86 12.15 18.72
C ALA A 545 -4.84 12.87 17.84
N VAL A 546 -3.86 13.54 18.44
CA VAL A 546 -2.79 14.24 17.71
C VAL A 546 -1.90 13.25 16.96
N LEU A 547 -1.45 12.19 17.63
CA LEU A 547 -0.58 11.17 17.02
C LEU A 547 -1.29 10.39 15.91
N SER A 548 -2.59 10.13 16.04
CA SER A 548 -3.39 9.47 14.99
C SER A 548 -3.43 10.30 13.70
N ILE A 549 -3.58 11.63 13.81
CA ILE A 549 -3.52 12.56 12.67
C ILE A 549 -2.10 12.60 12.12
N ILE A 550 -1.06 12.77 12.94
CA ILE A 550 0.35 12.82 12.48
C ILE A 550 0.72 11.54 11.70
N ARG A 551 0.33 10.38 12.23
CA ARG A 551 0.59 9.09 11.60
C ARG A 551 -0.08 8.99 10.23
N GLN A 552 -1.30 9.49 10.10
CA GLN A 552 -2.05 9.43 8.85
C GLN A 552 -1.58 10.48 7.83
N GLU A 553 -1.23 11.68 8.28
CA GLU A 553 -0.88 12.82 7.42
C GLU A 553 0.57 12.75 6.90
N SER A 554 1.53 12.46 7.78
CA SER A 554 2.95 12.56 7.45
C SER A 554 3.73 11.27 7.67
N GLU A 555 3.12 10.29 8.35
CA GLU A 555 3.82 9.12 8.87
C GLU A 555 5.06 9.53 9.70
N PHE A 556 4.94 10.61 10.48
CA PHE A 556 6.03 11.22 11.25
C PHE A 556 7.17 11.80 10.41
N ASP A 557 6.88 12.33 9.22
CA ASP A 557 7.81 13.20 8.49
C ASP A 557 7.57 14.68 8.84
N PRO A 558 8.49 15.35 9.56
CA PRO A 558 8.31 16.74 9.95
C PRO A 558 8.47 17.71 8.78
N GLU A 559 9.11 17.30 7.69
CA GLU A 559 9.54 18.18 6.61
C GLU A 559 8.75 17.98 5.31
N ILE A 560 7.85 17.00 5.28
CA ILE A 560 7.10 16.64 4.07
C ILE A 560 6.19 17.78 3.59
N VAL A 561 6.23 18.01 2.28
CA VAL A 561 5.34 18.92 1.55
C VAL A 561 4.58 18.14 0.50
N SER A 562 3.25 18.14 0.56
CA SER A 562 2.42 17.46 -0.45
C SER A 562 2.43 18.21 -1.78
N HIS A 563 2.01 17.54 -2.86
CA HIS A 563 1.85 18.17 -4.17
C HIS A 563 0.88 19.36 -4.15
N ALA A 564 -0.16 19.30 -3.31
CA ALA A 564 -1.11 20.39 -3.10
C ALA A 564 -0.56 21.52 -2.20
N GLY A 565 0.62 21.32 -1.58
CA GLY A 565 1.30 22.32 -0.75
C GLY A 565 1.00 22.24 0.74
N ALA A 566 0.39 21.16 1.23
CA ALA A 566 0.23 20.88 2.66
C ALA A 566 1.57 20.54 3.31
N ARG A 567 1.81 20.92 4.58
CA ARG A 567 3.17 20.94 5.16
C ARG A 567 3.28 20.32 6.56
N GLY A 568 4.38 19.58 6.75
CA GLY A 568 4.86 19.04 8.02
C GLY A 568 3.98 17.96 8.65
N TYR A 569 4.17 17.72 9.95
CA TYR A 569 3.59 16.59 10.68
C TYR A 569 2.08 16.43 10.53
N MET A 570 1.32 17.52 10.64
CA MET A 570 -0.14 17.51 10.55
C MET A 570 -0.67 18.03 9.21
N GLN A 571 0.19 18.11 8.19
CA GLN A 571 -0.11 18.51 6.80
C GLN A 571 -1.06 19.72 6.70
N LEU A 572 -0.65 20.84 7.30
CA LEU A 572 -1.45 22.06 7.22
C LEU A 572 -1.28 22.75 5.87
N MET A 573 -2.41 23.12 5.26
CA MET A 573 -2.42 24.08 4.17
C MET A 573 -1.99 25.46 4.67
N PRO A 574 -1.19 26.25 3.92
CA PRO A 574 -0.72 27.57 4.35
C PRO A 574 -1.84 28.52 4.81
N GLU A 575 -2.98 28.52 4.11
CA GLU A 575 -4.13 29.36 4.50
C GLU A 575 -4.79 28.89 5.81
N THR A 576 -4.92 27.58 6.00
CA THR A 576 -5.42 27.01 7.26
C THR A 576 -4.49 27.38 8.42
N ALA A 577 -3.18 27.19 8.25
CA ALA A 577 -2.19 27.53 9.27
C ALA A 577 -2.23 29.03 9.64
N ARG A 578 -2.33 29.92 8.65
CA ARG A 578 -2.45 31.37 8.88
C ARG A 578 -3.70 31.73 9.66
N ARG A 579 -4.87 31.18 9.29
CA ARG A 579 -6.12 31.43 10.02
C ARG A 579 -6.07 30.90 11.44
N THR A 580 -5.56 29.69 11.64
CA THR A 580 -5.41 29.10 12.98
C THR A 580 -4.43 29.91 13.85
N ALA A 581 -3.29 30.33 13.30
CA ALA A 581 -2.32 31.15 14.02
C ALA A 581 -2.91 32.49 14.48
N ARG A 582 -3.69 33.16 13.61
CA ARG A 582 -4.44 34.37 13.97
C ARG A 582 -5.44 34.11 15.11
N SER A 583 -6.18 33.01 15.04
CA SER A 583 -7.14 32.62 16.08
C SER A 583 -6.48 32.34 17.43
N LEU A 584 -5.24 31.84 17.42
CA LEU A 584 -4.45 31.58 18.63
C LEU A 584 -3.66 32.79 19.11
N GLY A 585 -3.56 33.86 18.33
CA GLY A 585 -2.72 35.01 18.63
C GLY A 585 -1.21 34.72 18.60
N VAL A 586 -0.77 33.74 17.79
CA VAL A 586 0.65 33.36 17.68
C VAL A 586 1.26 33.82 16.36
N SER A 587 2.55 34.17 16.37
CA SER A 587 3.31 34.47 15.16
C SER A 587 3.42 33.25 14.26
N HIS A 588 3.35 33.45 12.94
CA HIS A 588 3.42 32.35 11.99
C HIS A 588 4.11 32.75 10.68
N GLU A 589 5.06 31.90 10.26
CA GLU A 589 5.62 31.88 8.92
C GLU A 589 5.42 30.49 8.31
N ASN A 590 5.16 30.44 6.99
CA ASN A 590 4.94 29.17 6.29
C ASN A 590 6.14 28.21 6.38
N SER A 591 7.37 28.74 6.45
CA SER A 591 8.61 27.96 6.60
C SER A 591 8.68 27.22 7.94
N TRP A 592 8.02 27.73 8.99
CA TRP A 592 8.02 27.12 10.32
C TRP A 592 7.17 25.84 10.35
N LEU A 593 6.29 25.63 9.38
CA LEU A 593 5.50 24.39 9.28
C LEU A 593 6.35 23.15 9.01
N THR A 594 7.53 23.30 8.40
CA THR A 594 8.47 22.19 8.16
C THR A 594 9.73 22.27 9.03
N SER A 595 10.17 23.49 9.38
CA SER A 595 11.39 23.69 10.20
C SER A 595 11.17 23.64 11.71
N ARG A 596 9.92 23.75 12.21
CA ARG A 596 9.61 23.80 13.65
C ARG A 596 8.46 22.85 13.99
N LYS A 597 8.80 21.61 14.34
CA LYS A 597 7.82 20.56 14.71
C LYS A 597 6.77 21.02 15.73
N PRO A 598 7.15 21.68 16.86
CA PRO A 598 6.16 22.10 17.86
C PRO A 598 5.16 23.12 17.31
N HIS A 599 5.58 24.02 16.42
CA HIS A 599 4.71 25.01 15.79
C HIS A 599 3.68 24.36 14.87
N ASN A 600 4.11 23.40 14.04
CA ASN A 600 3.21 22.64 13.19
C ASN A 600 2.15 21.89 14.01
N VAL A 601 2.59 21.20 15.07
CA VAL A 601 1.70 20.44 15.95
C VAL A 601 0.75 21.34 16.74
N GLN A 602 1.20 22.51 17.20
CA GLN A 602 0.35 23.48 17.90
C GLN A 602 -0.80 23.95 17.00
N LEU A 603 -0.49 24.40 15.79
CA LEU A 603 -1.50 24.86 14.83
C LEU A 603 -2.40 23.70 14.38
N GLY A 604 -1.84 22.52 14.13
CA GLY A 604 -2.60 21.36 13.68
C GLY A 604 -3.56 20.84 14.75
N SER A 605 -3.11 20.80 16.00
CA SER A 605 -3.94 20.40 17.14
C SER A 605 -5.07 21.39 17.39
N SER A 606 -4.82 22.70 17.24
CA SER A 606 -5.88 23.71 17.36
C SER A 606 -6.90 23.59 16.21
N TYR A 607 -6.45 23.35 14.98
CA TYR A 607 -7.37 23.11 13.86
C TYR A 607 -8.20 21.83 14.06
N LEU A 608 -7.57 20.73 14.48
CA LEU A 608 -8.26 19.48 14.82
C LEU A 608 -9.30 19.70 15.92
N ARG A 609 -8.96 20.45 16.97
CA ARG A 609 -9.89 20.79 18.05
C ARG A 609 -11.12 21.53 17.51
N SER A 610 -10.95 22.49 16.61
CA SER A 610 -12.08 23.20 16.01
C SER A 610 -12.99 22.28 15.18
N MET A 611 -12.43 21.24 14.54
CA MET A 611 -13.23 20.24 13.84
C MET A 611 -13.97 19.35 14.84
N LEU A 612 -13.30 18.89 15.89
CA LEU A 612 -13.93 18.12 16.97
C LEU A 612 -15.09 18.90 17.59
N GLU A 613 -14.89 20.16 17.97
CA GLU A 613 -15.94 21.02 18.54
C GLU A 613 -17.14 21.18 17.59
N ARG A 614 -16.89 21.39 16.29
CA ARG A 614 -17.95 21.54 15.28
C ARG A 614 -18.82 20.29 15.11
N TYR A 615 -18.25 19.10 15.26
CA TYR A 615 -18.93 17.82 15.09
C TYR A 615 -19.21 17.12 16.43
N ASP A 616 -19.36 17.90 17.51
CA ASP A 616 -19.69 17.42 18.86
C ASP A 616 -18.76 16.29 19.34
N TYR A 617 -17.48 16.42 19.04
CA TYR A 617 -16.40 15.48 19.37
C TYR A 617 -16.56 14.08 18.75
N VAL A 618 -17.36 13.93 17.70
CA VAL A 618 -17.45 12.67 16.93
C VAL A 618 -16.24 12.55 16.00
N LEU A 619 -15.25 11.74 16.41
CA LEU A 619 -13.95 11.65 15.73
C LEU A 619 -14.03 11.31 14.24
N PRO A 620 -14.84 10.32 13.79
CA PRO A 620 -14.92 10.01 12.36
C PRO A 620 -15.34 11.21 11.51
N MET A 621 -16.28 12.04 12.00
CA MET A 621 -16.74 13.25 11.30
C MET A 621 -15.67 14.34 11.31
N ALA A 622 -15.03 14.56 12.45
CA ALA A 622 -13.95 15.54 12.59
C ALA A 622 -12.74 15.19 11.71
N ALA A 623 -12.37 13.91 11.65
CA ALA A 623 -11.31 13.41 10.78
C ALA A 623 -11.67 13.57 9.30
N ALA A 624 -12.90 13.24 8.91
CA ALA A 624 -13.38 13.47 7.55
C ALA A 624 -13.35 14.97 7.18
N ALA A 625 -13.71 15.85 8.11
CA ALA A 625 -13.68 17.29 7.90
C ALA A 625 -12.26 17.87 7.88
N TYR A 626 -11.33 17.28 8.64
CA TYR A 626 -9.91 17.65 8.59
C TYR A 626 -9.34 17.40 7.19
N ASN A 627 -9.65 16.23 6.60
CA ASN A 627 -9.17 15.82 5.29
C ASN A 627 -9.91 16.50 4.11
N ALA A 628 -11.24 16.45 4.09
CA ALA A 628 -12.05 16.93 2.96
C ALA A 628 -12.57 18.37 3.12
N GLY A 629 -12.34 18.98 4.28
CA GLY A 629 -12.91 20.27 4.65
C GLY A 629 -14.33 20.14 5.22
N PRO A 630 -14.71 20.98 6.20
CA PRO A 630 -15.99 20.86 6.89
C PRO A 630 -17.20 21.09 5.97
N GLY A 631 -17.08 21.95 4.96
CA GLY A 631 -18.17 22.22 4.02
C GLY A 631 -18.59 21.00 3.19
N ASN A 632 -17.68 20.04 2.95
CA ASN A 632 -18.04 18.79 2.29
C ASN A 632 -18.76 17.84 3.25
N VAL A 633 -18.28 17.76 4.50
CA VAL A 633 -18.94 16.96 5.55
C VAL A 633 -20.36 17.48 5.82
N ASP A 634 -20.57 18.79 5.91
CA ASP A 634 -21.92 19.37 6.06
C ASP A 634 -22.86 18.94 4.91
N LYS A 635 -22.35 18.95 3.67
CA LYS A 635 -23.13 18.50 2.50
C LYS A 635 -23.51 17.03 2.61
N TRP A 636 -22.60 16.18 3.09
CA TRP A 636 -22.86 14.75 3.26
C TRP A 636 -23.85 14.48 4.40
N LEU A 637 -23.74 15.20 5.52
CA LEU A 637 -24.72 15.15 6.61
C LEU A 637 -26.11 15.56 6.12
N ASN A 638 -26.21 16.66 5.37
CA ASN A 638 -27.49 17.09 4.79
C ASN A 638 -28.06 16.12 3.75
N ARG A 639 -27.18 15.44 2.98
CA ARG A 639 -27.59 14.53 1.91
C ARG A 639 -28.02 13.16 2.43
N TYR A 640 -27.28 12.58 3.37
CA TYR A 640 -27.46 11.20 3.82
C TYR A 640 -28.12 11.07 5.20
N GLY A 641 -28.21 12.16 5.96
CA GLY A 641 -28.65 12.18 7.35
C GLY A 641 -27.48 12.43 8.30
N ASP A 642 -27.79 13.01 9.46
CA ASP A 642 -26.84 13.31 10.53
C ASP A 642 -26.87 12.20 11.62
N PRO A 643 -25.82 11.38 11.74
CA PRO A 643 -25.73 10.35 12.77
C PRO A 643 -25.89 10.85 14.20
N ARG A 644 -25.57 12.12 14.47
CA ARG A 644 -25.70 12.71 15.82
C ARG A 644 -27.15 12.88 16.24
N LYS A 645 -28.07 12.93 15.27
CA LYS A 645 -29.52 13.03 15.47
C LYS A 645 -30.22 11.67 15.39
N GLY A 646 -29.47 10.58 15.16
CA GLY A 646 -30.02 9.25 14.94
C GLY A 646 -30.73 9.08 13.59
N GLU A 647 -30.50 9.97 12.63
CA GLU A 647 -31.10 9.90 11.29
C GLU A 647 -30.52 8.74 10.45
N ILE A 648 -29.28 8.34 10.73
CA ILE A 648 -28.56 7.24 10.08
C ILE A 648 -27.53 6.66 11.05
N ASP A 649 -27.21 5.37 10.93
CA ASP A 649 -26.05 4.80 11.63
C ASP A 649 -24.75 5.44 11.12
N ILE A 650 -23.84 5.71 12.05
CA ILE A 650 -22.58 6.40 11.76
C ILE A 650 -21.64 5.57 10.88
N LEU A 651 -21.65 4.24 11.00
CA LEU A 651 -20.86 3.37 10.11
C LEU A 651 -21.41 3.41 8.69
N ASP A 652 -22.74 3.37 8.53
CA ASP A 652 -23.39 3.52 7.22
C ASP A 652 -23.14 4.91 6.62
N TRP A 653 -23.17 5.97 7.43
CA TRP A 653 -22.79 7.32 6.98
C TRP A 653 -21.35 7.38 6.48
N MET A 654 -20.41 6.77 7.21
CA MET A 654 -19.00 6.70 6.76
C MET A 654 -18.88 5.97 5.41
N GLU A 655 -19.62 4.87 5.22
CA GLU A 655 -19.59 4.12 3.96
C GLU A 655 -20.23 4.87 2.78
N LEU A 656 -21.14 5.82 3.06
CA LEU A 656 -21.72 6.73 2.07
C LEU A 656 -20.83 7.91 1.67
N ILE A 657 -19.77 8.23 2.42
CA ILE A 657 -18.82 9.31 2.07
C ILE A 657 -18.33 9.08 0.63
N PRO A 658 -18.60 9.98 -0.35
CA PRO A 658 -18.30 9.73 -1.76
C PRO A 658 -16.80 9.61 -2.05
N TYR A 659 -15.98 10.32 -1.27
CA TYR A 659 -14.53 10.32 -1.44
C TYR A 659 -13.94 9.10 -0.75
N GLY A 660 -13.52 8.10 -1.54
CA GLY A 660 -12.92 6.87 -1.03
C GLY A 660 -11.68 7.13 -0.17
N GLU A 661 -10.86 8.12 -0.55
CA GLU A 661 -9.72 8.59 0.25
C GLU A 661 -10.16 9.10 1.63
N THR A 662 -11.15 9.99 1.70
CA THR A 662 -11.65 10.55 2.97
C THR A 662 -12.29 9.49 3.85
N ARG A 663 -13.03 8.53 3.27
CA ARG A 663 -13.58 7.39 4.02
C ARG A 663 -12.46 6.58 4.68
N ASN A 664 -11.47 6.19 3.90
CA ASN A 664 -10.31 5.45 4.40
C ASN A 664 -9.55 6.27 5.45
N TYR A 665 -9.36 7.56 5.22
CA TYR A 665 -8.71 8.47 6.17
C TYR A 665 -9.42 8.47 7.52
N ALA A 666 -10.74 8.67 7.55
CA ALA A 666 -11.51 8.68 8.79
C ALA A 666 -11.41 7.35 9.55
N GLN A 667 -11.47 6.22 8.84
CA GLN A 667 -11.27 4.88 9.44
C GLN A 667 -9.87 4.72 10.03
N ARG A 668 -8.82 5.17 9.34
CA ARG A 668 -7.43 5.08 9.82
C ARG A 668 -7.13 5.98 11.00
N VAL A 669 -7.74 7.17 11.07
CA VAL A 669 -7.61 8.06 12.22
C VAL A 669 -8.26 7.44 13.45
N VAL A 670 -9.45 6.85 13.31
CA VAL A 670 -10.11 6.13 14.42
C VAL A 670 -9.26 4.94 14.87
N GLU A 671 -8.80 4.10 13.93
CA GLU A 671 -7.88 2.98 14.21
C GLU A 671 -6.62 3.46 14.97
N GLY A 672 -6.00 4.55 14.52
CA GLY A 672 -4.83 5.09 15.18
C GLY A 672 -5.12 5.65 16.57
N TYR A 673 -6.23 6.36 16.73
CA TYR A 673 -6.64 6.92 18.02
C TYR A 673 -6.79 5.82 19.08
N GLU A 674 -7.56 4.79 18.77
CA GLU A 674 -7.83 3.68 19.70
C GLU A 674 -6.56 2.88 20.03
N GLU A 675 -5.69 2.66 19.03
CA GLU A 675 -4.44 1.97 19.27
C GLU A 675 -3.49 2.79 20.16
N TYR A 676 -3.42 4.10 19.97
CA TYR A 676 -2.65 4.97 20.87
C TYR A 676 -3.24 4.99 22.29
N GLU A 677 -4.56 5.05 22.44
CA GLU A 677 -5.24 4.95 23.75
C GLU A 677 -4.88 3.64 24.46
N ARG A 678 -4.89 2.51 23.73
CA ARG A 678 -4.49 1.20 24.25
C ARG A 678 -3.03 1.19 24.71
N LEU A 679 -2.11 1.73 23.90
CA LEU A 679 -0.69 1.83 24.22
C LEU A 679 -0.45 2.70 25.47
N PHE A 680 -1.13 3.83 25.59
CA PHE A 680 -1.00 4.70 26.77
C PHE A 680 -1.60 4.08 28.03
N SER A 681 -2.72 3.37 27.91
CA SER A 681 -3.35 2.67 29.03
C SER A 681 -2.49 1.52 29.55
N GLY A 682 -1.84 0.77 28.65
CA GLY A 682 -0.91 -0.30 28.99
C GLY A 682 0.40 0.17 29.63
N ALA A 683 0.91 1.34 29.21
CA ALA A 683 2.14 1.92 29.75
C ALA A 683 1.97 2.54 31.15
N ASN A 684 0.79 3.07 31.46
CA ASN A 684 0.58 3.90 32.66
C ASN A 684 -0.34 3.32 33.73
N GLY A 685 -0.87 2.10 33.57
CA GLY A 685 -1.72 1.47 34.59
C GLY A 685 -2.81 2.40 35.12
N SER A 686 -3.84 2.68 34.32
CA SER A 686 -4.97 3.53 34.71
C SER A 686 -4.55 4.92 35.24
N ARG A 687 -4.15 5.82 34.35
CA ARG A 687 -4.35 7.26 34.58
C ARG A 687 -5.29 7.79 33.51
N SER A 688 -6.58 7.87 33.82
CA SER A 688 -7.40 8.89 33.17
C SER A 688 -6.79 10.23 33.61
N ALA A 689 -6.17 10.96 32.69
CA ALA A 689 -5.80 12.34 32.96
C ALA A 689 -7.11 13.13 33.17
N SER A 690 -7.45 13.39 34.43
CA SER A 690 -8.59 14.22 34.80
C SER A 690 -8.41 15.61 34.17
N GLY A 691 -9.16 15.90 33.11
CA GLY A 691 -9.12 17.18 32.39
C GLY A 691 -9.07 17.10 30.87
N GLU A 692 -8.88 15.91 30.28
CA GLU A 692 -8.90 15.75 28.83
C GLU A 692 -10.32 15.73 28.24
N VAL A 693 -10.45 16.27 27.03
CA VAL A 693 -11.74 16.30 26.33
C VAL A 693 -12.13 14.88 25.89
N ARG A 694 -13.35 14.46 26.24
CA ARG A 694 -13.88 13.15 25.86
C ARG A 694 -14.24 13.12 24.37
N ILE A 695 -13.43 12.42 23.59
CA ILE A 695 -13.69 12.19 22.16
C ILE A 695 -14.63 10.99 22.01
N ARG A 696 -15.66 11.13 21.16
CA ARG A 696 -16.61 10.06 20.83
C ARG A 696 -16.13 9.33 19.59
N THR A 697 -15.88 8.04 19.71
CA THR A 697 -15.58 7.16 18.58
C THR A 697 -16.70 6.15 18.36
N LEU A 698 -16.50 5.23 17.42
CA LEU A 698 -17.36 4.07 17.19
C LEU A 698 -17.05 2.90 18.12
N LEU A 699 -16.00 3.04 18.91
CA LEU A 699 -15.37 1.98 19.69
C LEU A 699 -15.54 2.32 21.19
N PRO A 700 -15.25 1.39 22.11
CA PRO A 700 -15.56 1.50 23.54
C PRO A 700 -15.08 2.78 24.23
#